data_AF-A0AAU6M3N2-F1
#
_entry.id   AF-A0AAU6M3N2-F1
#
_cell.length_a   1.000
_cell.length_b   1.000
_cell.length_c   1.000
_cell.angle_alpha   90.00
_cell.angle_beta   90.00
_cell.angle_gamma   90.00
#
_symmetry.space_group_name_H-M   'P 1'
#
loop_
_entity.id
_entity.type
_entity.pdbx_description
1 polymer ?
#
loop_
_entity_poly.entity_id
_entity_poly.type
_entity_poly.pdbx_seq_one_letter_code
_entity_poly.pdbx_strand_id
1 'polypeptide(L)'
;MTAAAVGLGVLTGAPAPAAQRTPATATTATASPTAATPATASPITRAALDPALVAGRGADVPFVEQEAESAATNGTVIGPERAAYTLPAEASGRKAVSLEPGQHVEFRLPRAANAITVRYSIPDAPNGGGITAPLDVAVNGSKRSTMTLTSQYSWLYNQYPFSNDPGAGLLHPDWWITECSCVPSETTPAPVIAKPYRPSHFYDEQRLLLGRTYRAGDTVRLTVPAGSRAAATTIDLLDSELVGLPRVELLAANVLAFGADPTGRRDSAAAIDKAIAFAKRTHLKVYIPPGTYQVNRHIVVDNVTIVGAGNWYTKIKGHEVALDTPAADGSVHTGVGFYGKDAADGGSRNVHLSGFAIEGDVRERVDTDQVNGIGGALSDSTIEGLHISHTKVGMWFDGPMKNLRITGNTIVDQIADAINFHTGVTDSRVADTFVRNSGDDGLAMWSEKTANARNTFDHNTVQTPVLANGIAIYGGTDNTVSNNLVADPIREGSALHVGSRFGAEPFAGKLNLTANTTVRAGTYELNWNIGLGALWIFALDKSIDADIRVTGNNFLDSTYNAIMLVSDWAVKDQYVIKGVHFKDIKVDGTGTSVLSARAAGGATFENVDARNVGAVGVNNCGSFNFPSTGSEFALTDLGGNDGDWLAPWLLPNTITCDDRPAVVPPPAPETW
;
A
#
# COMPACT_ATOMS: atom_id res chain seq x y z
N MET A 1 3.34 -25.83 63.99
CA MET A 1 4.17 -26.95 64.48
C MET A 1 5.42 -26.97 63.61
N THR A 2 6.51 -26.37 64.11
CA THR A 2 7.74 -27.04 64.60
C THR A 2 8.63 -27.52 63.45
N ALA A 3 9.93 -27.27 63.36
CA ALA A 3 10.93 -26.53 64.15
C ALA A 3 12.18 -26.38 63.21
N ALA A 4 12.93 -25.27 63.26
CA ALA A 4 14.29 -25.14 63.83
C ALA A 4 15.33 -26.18 63.33
N ALA A 5 16.62 -25.93 63.12
CA ALA A 5 17.54 -24.77 63.07
C ALA A 5 18.96 -25.38 62.84
N VAL A 6 19.96 -24.52 62.59
CA VAL A 6 21.43 -24.75 62.75
C VAL A 6 22.10 -25.60 61.64
N GLY A 7 23.23 -25.26 61.01
CA GLY A 7 24.25 -24.23 61.21
C GLY A 7 25.67 -24.85 61.16
N LEU A 8 26.66 -24.07 60.67
CA LEU A 8 28.13 -24.28 60.57
C LEU A 8 28.67 -25.11 59.39
N GLY A 9 29.71 -24.70 58.64
CA GLY A 9 30.53 -23.48 58.65
C GLY A 9 31.83 -23.63 57.82
N VAL A 10 32.45 -22.47 57.49
CA VAL A 10 33.90 -22.17 57.32
C VAL A 10 34.56 -22.60 55.98
N LEU A 11 34.74 -21.67 55.01
CA LEU A 11 35.91 -20.80 54.69
C LEU A 11 37.10 -21.54 54.05
N THR A 12 37.59 -21.15 52.86
CA THR A 12 38.62 -20.10 52.59
C THR A 12 38.85 -20.07 51.06
N GLY A 13 39.26 -19.04 50.31
CA GLY A 13 39.63 -17.61 50.43
C GLY A 13 40.07 -17.16 49.00
N ALA A 14 39.44 -16.14 48.38
CA ALA A 14 39.89 -14.74 48.18
C ALA A 14 41.00 -14.52 47.10
N PRO A 15 41.18 -13.30 46.49
CA PRO A 15 40.26 -12.19 46.20
C PRO A 15 40.47 -11.53 44.80
N ALA A 16 39.60 -10.57 44.42
CA ALA A 16 39.90 -9.53 43.41
C ALA A 16 39.68 -8.12 44.04
N PRO A 17 40.52 -7.11 43.74
CA PRO A 17 40.60 -5.88 44.52
C PRO A 17 39.66 -4.76 44.05
N ALA A 18 39.36 -3.88 45.00
CA ALA A 18 38.67 -2.61 44.81
C ALA A 18 39.60 -1.54 44.19
N ALA A 19 39.02 -0.58 43.45
CA ALA A 19 39.70 0.65 43.07
C ALA A 19 38.92 1.88 43.53
N GLN A 20 39.66 2.79 44.18
CA GLN A 20 39.24 3.99 44.87
C GLN A 20 38.85 5.14 43.93
N ARG A 21 37.97 6.01 44.43
CA ARG A 21 37.68 7.35 43.89
C ARG A 21 38.83 8.32 44.21
N THR A 22 39.24 9.13 43.24
CA THR A 22 39.91 10.43 43.44
C THR A 22 39.35 11.46 42.43
N PRO A 23 39.33 12.77 42.77
CA PRO A 23 38.58 13.79 42.03
C PRO A 23 39.47 14.48 40.97
N ALA A 24 38.92 14.75 39.78
CA ALA A 24 39.57 15.56 38.76
C ALA A 24 38.70 16.76 38.38
N THR A 25 39.25 17.93 38.69
CA THR A 25 39.02 19.30 38.22
C THR A 25 38.14 19.50 36.98
N ALA A 26 37.17 20.41 37.12
CA ALA A 26 36.39 20.98 36.03
C ALA A 26 37.25 21.90 35.15
N THR A 27 37.36 21.57 33.87
CA THR A 27 37.73 22.50 32.79
C THR A 27 36.50 22.74 31.92
N THR A 28 35.98 23.97 31.96
CA THR A 28 34.96 24.46 31.04
C THR A 28 35.51 24.51 29.62
N ALA A 29 35.23 23.50 28.81
CA ALA A 29 35.40 23.54 27.37
C ALA A 29 34.17 24.25 26.76
N THR A 30 34.38 25.47 26.27
CA THR A 30 33.41 26.17 25.41
C THR A 30 33.25 25.38 24.12
N ALA A 31 32.11 24.68 23.98
CA ALA A 31 31.73 24.06 22.72
C ALA A 31 31.59 25.15 21.65
N SER A 32 32.48 25.10 20.66
CA SER A 32 32.32 25.88 19.44
C SER A 32 31.10 25.35 18.69
N PRO A 33 30.26 26.21 18.09
CA PRO A 33 29.14 25.74 17.30
C PRO A 33 29.70 24.93 16.13
N THR A 34 29.32 23.65 16.05
CA THR A 34 29.56 22.82 14.88
C THR A 34 28.90 23.51 13.69
N ALA A 35 29.72 23.94 12.73
CA ALA A 35 29.25 24.54 11.50
C ALA A 35 28.32 23.53 10.79
N ALA A 36 27.11 23.98 10.44
CA ALA A 36 26.17 23.18 9.65
C ALA A 36 26.86 22.77 8.34
N THR A 37 26.92 21.45 8.09
CA THR A 37 27.28 20.89 6.79
C THR A 37 26.39 21.53 5.73
N PRO A 38 26.91 21.97 4.56
CA PRO A 38 26.06 22.48 3.49
C PRO A 38 24.99 21.44 3.17
N ALA A 39 23.72 21.81 3.25
CA ALA A 39 22.61 20.92 2.97
C ALA A 39 22.75 20.40 1.53
N THR A 40 23.18 19.15 1.40
CA THR A 40 23.06 18.39 0.15
C THR A 40 21.59 18.36 -0.25
N ALA A 41 21.29 18.58 -1.52
CA ALA A 41 19.91 18.54 -2.01
C ALA A 41 19.31 17.16 -1.68
N SER A 42 18.11 17.13 -1.08
CA SER A 42 17.36 15.89 -0.89
C SER A 42 17.13 15.24 -2.27
N PRO A 43 17.59 13.99 -2.48
CA PRO A 43 17.49 13.35 -3.78
C PRO A 43 16.03 13.17 -4.19
N ILE A 44 15.78 13.18 -5.49
CA ILE A 44 14.50 12.76 -6.05
C ILE A 44 14.43 11.24 -5.93
N THR A 45 13.30 10.71 -5.46
CA THR A 45 13.05 9.28 -5.39
C THR A 45 11.81 8.87 -6.17
N ARG A 46 11.68 7.57 -6.42
CA ARG A 46 10.42 6.91 -6.77
C ARG A 46 10.30 5.67 -5.90
N ALA A 47 9.39 5.70 -4.92
CA ALA A 47 9.31 4.72 -3.86
C ALA A 47 10.68 4.49 -3.19
N ALA A 48 11.28 5.56 -2.67
CA ALA A 48 12.59 5.57 -2.03
C ALA A 48 13.77 4.98 -2.82
N LEU A 49 13.65 4.83 -4.15
CA LEU A 49 14.74 4.42 -5.03
C LEU A 49 15.22 5.56 -5.91
N ASP A 50 16.48 5.45 -6.37
CA ASP A 50 16.97 6.24 -7.50
C ASP A 50 16.05 5.99 -8.73
N PRO A 51 15.47 7.05 -9.33
CA PRO A 51 14.63 6.92 -10.51
C PRO A 51 15.24 6.11 -11.67
N ALA A 52 16.57 6.06 -11.78
CA ALA A 52 17.27 5.28 -12.81
C ALA A 52 17.05 3.76 -12.68
N LEU A 53 16.84 3.25 -11.46
CA LEU A 53 16.59 1.82 -11.20
C LEU A 53 15.21 1.36 -11.67
N VAL A 54 14.29 2.32 -11.83
CA VAL A 54 12.88 2.08 -12.16
C VAL A 54 12.45 2.82 -13.43
N ALA A 55 13.41 3.12 -14.30
CA ALA A 55 13.16 3.79 -15.57
C ALA A 55 12.17 2.99 -16.43
N GLY A 56 11.13 3.65 -16.96
CA GLY A 56 10.08 3.01 -17.75
C GLY A 56 9.15 2.08 -16.94
N ARG A 57 9.10 2.24 -15.62
CA ARG A 57 8.22 1.50 -14.70
C ARG A 57 7.39 2.49 -13.89
N GLY A 58 6.22 2.08 -13.42
CA GLY A 58 5.37 2.89 -12.56
C GLY A 58 4.67 4.05 -13.28
N ALA A 59 3.79 4.73 -12.53
CA ALA A 59 3.00 5.85 -13.03
C ALA A 59 3.87 7.07 -13.32
N ASP A 60 3.52 7.79 -14.39
CA ASP A 60 3.97 9.16 -14.64
C ASP A 60 3.12 10.12 -13.79
N VAL A 61 3.75 10.74 -12.80
CA VAL A 61 3.07 11.57 -11.79
C VAL A 61 3.51 13.04 -11.89
N PRO A 62 2.60 14.00 -11.61
CA PRO A 62 2.90 15.43 -11.73
C PRO A 62 3.79 15.96 -10.59
N PHE A 63 4.03 15.16 -9.56
CA PHE A 63 4.84 15.51 -8.40
C PHE A 63 6.23 14.85 -8.42
N VAL A 64 7.09 15.31 -7.53
CA VAL A 64 8.40 14.71 -7.24
C VAL A 64 8.46 14.37 -5.76
N GLU A 65 8.77 13.11 -5.48
CA GLU A 65 8.93 12.56 -4.13
C GLU A 65 10.34 12.83 -3.60
N GLN A 66 10.42 13.17 -2.30
CA GLN A 66 11.66 13.31 -1.54
C GLN A 66 11.46 12.70 -0.15
N GLU A 67 12.30 11.72 0.20
CA GLU A 67 12.24 11.04 1.51
C GLU A 67 12.78 11.92 2.63
N ALA A 68 12.09 11.95 3.77
CA ALA A 68 12.41 12.82 4.90
C ALA A 68 13.76 12.48 5.55
N GLU A 69 14.12 11.20 5.63
CA GLU A 69 15.40 10.75 6.20
C GLU A 69 16.62 11.17 5.37
N SER A 70 16.39 11.58 4.12
CA SER A 70 17.42 12.14 3.23
C SER A 70 17.44 13.67 3.23
N ALA A 71 16.58 14.31 4.02
CA ALA A 71 16.49 15.76 4.16
C ALA A 71 17.22 16.28 5.40
N ALA A 72 17.54 17.58 5.42
CA ALA A 72 18.19 18.18 6.56
C ALA A 72 17.20 18.25 7.73
N THR A 73 17.56 17.74 8.91
CA THR A 73 16.66 17.65 10.05
C THR A 73 17.40 17.86 11.37
N ASN A 74 16.69 18.38 12.38
CA ASN A 74 17.12 18.32 13.78
C ASN A 74 16.26 17.39 14.64
N GLY A 75 15.38 16.60 14.00
CA GLY A 75 14.69 15.48 14.62
C GLY A 75 15.47 14.18 14.53
N THR A 76 14.77 13.06 14.74
CA THR A 76 15.37 11.72 14.81
C THR A 76 14.98 10.90 13.59
N VAL A 77 15.96 10.43 12.82
CA VAL A 77 15.72 9.42 11.78
C VAL A 77 15.39 8.09 12.45
N ILE A 78 14.27 7.48 12.06
CA ILE A 78 13.83 6.15 12.50
C ILE A 78 13.94 5.15 11.34
N GLY A 79 14.09 3.86 11.66
CA GLY A 79 14.33 2.81 10.66
C GLY A 79 15.79 2.69 10.19
N PRO A 80 16.08 1.79 9.23
CA PRO A 80 15.12 0.97 8.50
C PRO A 80 14.58 -0.19 9.34
N GLU A 81 13.29 -0.48 9.28
CA GLU A 81 12.67 -1.66 9.91
C GLU A 81 11.58 -2.25 9.01
N ARG A 82 11.48 -3.59 8.93
CA ARG A 82 10.48 -4.27 8.07
C ARG A 82 9.47 -5.11 8.85
N ALA A 83 9.56 -5.12 10.17
CA ALA A 83 8.64 -5.86 11.01
C ALA A 83 7.25 -5.23 10.93
N ALA A 84 6.22 -6.04 10.64
CA ALA A 84 4.83 -5.60 10.65
C ALA A 84 4.47 -4.94 12.00
N TYR A 85 3.51 -4.02 11.98
CA TYR A 85 3.05 -3.28 13.16
C TYR A 85 4.11 -2.36 13.80
N THR A 86 5.13 -1.97 13.04
CA THR A 86 6.10 -0.94 13.46
C THR A 86 5.95 0.28 12.57
N LEU A 87 6.12 1.46 13.18
CA LEU A 87 6.00 2.72 12.47
C LEU A 87 6.97 2.82 11.28
N PRO A 88 8.27 2.49 11.38
CA PRO A 88 9.16 2.59 10.23
C PRO A 88 8.83 1.58 9.13
N ALA A 89 8.23 0.43 9.42
CA ALA A 89 7.87 -0.52 8.37
C ALA A 89 6.88 0.07 7.37
N GLU A 90 5.89 0.84 7.83
CA GLU A 90 4.89 1.48 6.96
C GLU A 90 5.39 2.76 6.29
N ALA A 91 6.61 3.22 6.60
CA ALA A 91 7.25 4.34 5.94
C ALA A 91 7.77 3.96 4.54
N SER A 92 7.76 4.90 3.59
CA SER A 92 8.44 4.73 2.30
C SER A 92 9.93 4.45 2.55
N GLY A 93 10.51 3.48 1.84
CA GLY A 93 11.92 3.14 2.08
C GLY A 93 12.22 2.56 3.46
N ARG A 94 11.17 2.31 4.27
CA ARG A 94 11.22 1.78 5.63
C ARG A 94 11.81 2.73 6.67
N LYS A 95 11.90 4.02 6.37
CA LYS A 95 12.54 5.04 7.20
C LYS A 95 11.71 6.33 7.20
N ALA A 96 11.86 7.12 8.25
CA ALA A 96 11.18 8.40 8.37
C ALA A 96 11.93 9.31 9.34
N VAL A 97 11.44 10.52 9.56
CA VAL A 97 11.96 11.46 10.56
C VAL A 97 10.89 11.73 11.62
N SER A 98 11.14 11.38 12.87
CA SER A 98 10.31 11.74 14.02
C SER A 98 10.72 13.11 14.58
N LEU A 99 9.73 13.99 14.75
CA LEU A 99 9.87 15.36 15.21
C LEU A 99 9.11 15.59 16.53
N GLU A 100 9.81 16.03 17.55
CA GLU A 100 9.26 16.60 18.78
C GLU A 100 8.87 18.09 18.58
N PRO A 101 8.02 18.67 19.45
CA PRO A 101 7.71 20.09 19.42
C PRO A 101 8.97 20.99 19.35
N GLY A 102 9.04 21.82 18.31
CA GLY A 102 10.19 22.70 18.03
C GLY A 102 11.21 22.12 17.04
N GLN A 103 11.10 20.85 16.66
CA GLN A 103 11.94 20.22 15.64
C GLN A 103 11.37 20.39 14.23
N HIS A 104 12.23 20.19 13.24
CA HIS A 104 11.90 20.38 11.83
C HIS A 104 12.69 19.43 10.93
N VAL A 105 12.14 19.23 9.74
CA VAL A 105 12.81 18.69 8.56
C VAL A 105 12.71 19.72 7.42
N GLU A 106 13.75 19.85 6.61
CA GLU A 106 13.87 20.83 5.53
C GLU A 106 14.26 20.17 4.21
N PHE A 107 13.36 20.30 3.25
CA PHE A 107 13.50 19.79 1.89
C PHE A 107 13.98 20.89 0.96
N ARG A 108 14.76 20.53 -0.05
CA ARG A 108 15.18 21.44 -1.13
C ARG A 108 14.44 21.09 -2.41
N LEU A 109 13.66 22.03 -2.95
CA LEU A 109 12.85 21.79 -4.14
C LEU A 109 13.74 21.41 -5.34
N PRO A 110 13.50 20.26 -5.99
CA PRO A 110 14.31 19.85 -7.14
C PRO A 110 13.88 20.55 -8.43
N ARG A 111 12.62 20.97 -8.51
CA ARG A 111 12.03 21.72 -9.63
C ARG A 111 11.08 22.80 -9.13
N ALA A 112 10.52 23.60 -10.03
CA ALA A 112 9.50 24.57 -9.65
C ALA A 112 8.27 23.86 -9.06
N ALA A 113 7.70 24.41 -7.99
CA ALA A 113 6.53 23.86 -7.33
C ALA A 113 5.68 24.99 -6.72
N ASN A 114 4.37 24.78 -6.64
CA ASN A 114 3.43 25.67 -5.98
C ASN A 114 2.48 24.92 -5.02
N ALA A 115 2.66 23.61 -4.87
CA ALA A 115 1.93 22.76 -3.96
C ALA A 115 2.85 21.68 -3.38
N ILE A 116 2.48 21.18 -2.20
CA ILE A 116 3.13 20.05 -1.55
C ILE A 116 2.07 19.07 -1.01
N THR A 117 2.44 17.79 -0.97
CA THR A 117 1.78 16.75 -0.17
C THR A 117 2.80 16.22 0.83
N VAL A 118 2.39 16.09 2.08
CA VAL A 118 3.24 15.55 3.16
C VAL A 118 2.60 14.26 3.63
N ARG A 119 3.34 13.14 3.57
CA ARG A 119 2.95 11.89 4.23
C ARG A 119 3.51 11.90 5.64
N TYR A 120 2.65 11.67 6.62
CA TYR A 120 2.98 11.85 8.03
C TYR A 120 2.26 10.84 8.92
N SER A 121 2.69 10.75 10.17
CA SER A 121 1.97 10.06 11.24
C SER A 121 2.01 10.92 12.51
N ILE A 122 0.88 11.03 13.20
CA ILE A 122 0.79 11.58 14.56
C ILE A 122 0.12 10.53 15.48
N PRO A 123 0.35 10.55 16.80
CA PRO A 123 -0.26 9.60 17.72
C PRO A 123 -1.79 9.61 17.63
N ASP A 124 -2.41 8.46 17.83
CA ASP A 124 -3.85 8.37 18.02
C ASP A 124 -4.29 8.95 19.38
N ALA A 125 -5.60 9.22 19.53
CA ALA A 125 -6.21 9.50 20.81
C ALA A 125 -6.26 8.22 21.67
N PRO A 126 -6.16 8.31 23.01
CA PRO A 126 -6.17 7.12 23.88
C PRO A 126 -7.38 6.19 23.74
N ASN A 127 -8.50 6.70 23.26
CA ASN A 127 -9.75 5.94 23.06
C ASN A 127 -10.13 5.82 21.57
N GLY A 128 -9.17 6.01 20.65
CA GLY A 128 -9.44 6.05 19.20
C GLY A 128 -10.12 7.35 18.76
N GLY A 129 -10.48 7.42 17.48
CA GLY A 129 -11.14 8.59 16.87
C GLY A 129 -10.21 9.77 16.58
N GLY A 130 -8.90 9.60 16.74
CA GLY A 130 -7.86 10.51 16.32
C GLY A 130 -7.71 11.82 17.10
N ILE A 131 -6.60 12.51 16.85
CA ILE A 131 -6.33 13.88 17.27
C ILE A 131 -6.01 14.75 16.06
N THR A 132 -5.85 16.06 16.29
CA THR A 132 -5.25 16.96 15.30
C THR A 132 -3.96 17.58 15.84
N ALA A 133 -3.03 17.89 14.95
CA ALA A 133 -1.77 18.55 15.28
C ALA A 133 -1.37 19.58 14.22
N PRO A 134 -0.80 20.74 14.61
CA PRO A 134 -0.30 21.71 13.64
C PRO A 134 1.07 21.27 13.09
N LEU A 135 1.26 21.46 11.78
CA LEU A 135 2.57 21.39 11.13
C LEU A 135 2.79 22.68 10.35
N ASP A 136 3.89 23.36 10.66
CA ASP A 136 4.18 24.64 10.05
C ASP A 136 5.10 24.51 8.85
N VAL A 137 4.67 25.15 7.77
CA VAL A 137 5.31 25.15 6.47
C VAL A 137 5.86 26.54 6.20
N ALA A 138 7.17 26.65 6.07
CA ALA A 138 7.85 27.88 5.69
C ALA A 138 8.70 27.63 4.44
N VAL A 139 8.69 28.58 3.50
CA VAL A 139 9.54 28.51 2.30
C VAL A 139 10.60 29.59 2.36
N ASN A 140 11.87 29.20 2.22
CA ASN A 140 13.05 30.07 2.37
C ASN A 140 13.07 30.82 3.72
N GLY A 141 12.63 30.16 4.81
CA GLY A 141 12.56 30.76 6.15
C GLY A 141 11.56 31.92 6.31
N SER A 142 10.73 32.16 5.29
CA SER A 142 9.73 33.24 5.25
C SER A 142 8.30 32.68 5.25
N LYS A 143 7.30 33.56 5.40
CA LYS A 143 5.83 33.32 5.38
C LYS A 143 5.40 31.90 5.79
N ARG A 144 4.99 31.79 7.05
CA ARG A 144 4.51 30.56 7.68
C ARG A 144 3.04 30.29 7.32
N SER A 145 2.78 29.17 6.67
CA SER A 145 1.44 28.55 6.58
C SER A 145 1.39 27.40 7.58
N THR A 146 0.21 27.07 8.10
CA THR A 146 0.05 25.92 9.01
C THR A 146 -0.90 24.91 8.37
N MET A 147 -0.46 23.66 8.25
CA MET A 147 -1.29 22.51 7.91
C MET A 147 -1.85 21.94 9.21
N THR A 148 -3.10 21.48 9.18
CA THR A 148 -3.69 20.71 10.28
C THR A 148 -3.61 19.24 9.91
N LEU A 149 -2.75 18.51 10.61
CA LEU A 149 -2.63 17.06 10.54
C LEU A 149 -3.74 16.41 11.37
N THR A 150 -4.13 15.19 11.02
CA THR A 150 -5.12 14.38 11.73
C THR A 150 -4.67 12.92 11.81
N SER A 151 -5.11 12.18 12.84
CA SER A 151 -4.96 10.72 12.90
C SER A 151 -6.30 10.00 12.79
N GLN A 152 -7.38 10.70 12.41
CA GLN A 152 -8.74 10.15 12.33
C GLN A 152 -8.91 9.05 11.28
N TYR A 153 -8.05 9.03 10.27
CA TYR A 153 -8.08 8.09 9.15
C TYR A 153 -6.91 7.10 9.20
N SER A 154 -6.15 7.12 10.30
CA SER A 154 -5.01 6.25 10.59
C SER A 154 -5.32 5.42 11.83
N TRP A 155 -4.39 4.53 12.20
CA TRP A 155 -4.47 3.69 13.39
C TRP A 155 -5.67 2.75 13.36
N LEU A 156 -5.50 1.65 12.64
CA LEU A 156 -6.42 0.52 12.65
C LEU A 156 -5.93 -0.55 13.62
N TYR A 157 -6.85 -1.07 14.42
CA TYR A 157 -6.63 -2.07 15.45
C TYR A 157 -7.47 -3.31 15.15
N ASN A 158 -7.21 -4.36 15.96
CA ASN A 158 -8.00 -5.58 16.03
C ASN A 158 -7.88 -6.48 14.79
N GLN A 159 -8.61 -7.60 14.82
CA GLN A 159 -8.76 -8.52 13.70
C GLN A 159 -9.50 -7.84 12.55
N TYR A 160 -9.34 -8.38 11.34
CA TYR A 160 -10.24 -8.06 10.25
C TYR A 160 -11.70 -8.38 10.66
N PRO A 161 -12.71 -7.56 10.27
CA PRO A 161 -12.55 -6.27 9.61
C PRO A 161 -12.13 -5.19 10.64
N PHE A 162 -11.04 -4.48 10.34
CA PHE A 162 -10.28 -3.67 11.31
C PHE A 162 -11.11 -2.51 11.90
N SER A 163 -10.87 -2.18 13.17
CA SER A 163 -11.59 -1.12 13.89
C SER A 163 -10.68 0.06 14.25
N ASN A 164 -11.24 1.26 14.35
CA ASN A 164 -10.57 2.43 14.92
C ASN A 164 -10.72 2.54 16.46
N ASP A 165 -11.34 1.55 17.12
CA ASP A 165 -11.46 1.49 18.58
C ASP A 165 -10.31 0.66 19.21
N PRO A 166 -9.35 1.29 19.91
CA PRO A 166 -8.28 0.58 20.62
C PRO A 166 -8.81 -0.31 21.76
N GLY A 167 -10.03 -0.06 22.23
CA GLY A 167 -10.74 -0.82 23.25
C GLY A 167 -11.55 -2.00 22.70
N ALA A 168 -11.59 -2.24 21.39
CA ALA A 168 -12.43 -3.27 20.77
C ALA A 168 -12.13 -4.68 21.31
N GLY A 169 -13.17 -5.53 21.40
CA GLY A 169 -13.06 -6.95 21.78
C GLY A 169 -12.66 -7.84 20.60
N LEU A 170 -12.34 -9.12 20.86
CA LEU A 170 -12.16 -10.11 19.79
C LEU A 170 -13.39 -10.15 18.87
N LEU A 171 -13.16 -10.07 17.55
CA LEU A 171 -14.21 -10.20 16.54
C LEU A 171 -14.39 -11.67 16.12
N HIS A 172 -13.28 -12.41 16.01
CA HIS A 172 -13.21 -13.79 15.56
C HIS A 172 -12.38 -14.63 16.55
N PRO A 173 -12.97 -15.11 17.65
CA PRO A 173 -12.23 -15.92 18.63
C PRO A 173 -11.73 -17.26 18.08
N ASP A 174 -12.26 -17.70 16.94
CA ASP A 174 -11.93 -18.91 16.20
C ASP A 174 -10.86 -18.73 15.12
N TRP A 175 -10.30 -17.52 14.99
CA TRP A 175 -9.21 -17.27 14.06
C TRP A 175 -7.87 -17.27 14.78
N TRP A 176 -6.81 -17.64 14.05
CA TRP A 176 -5.46 -17.44 14.54
C TRP A 176 -5.20 -15.93 14.66
N ILE A 177 -4.60 -15.52 15.77
CA ILE A 177 -4.17 -14.14 15.97
C ILE A 177 -2.73 -14.04 16.40
N THR A 178 -2.09 -12.99 15.91
CA THR A 178 -0.71 -12.69 16.20
C THR A 178 -0.51 -12.38 17.70
N GLU A 179 -1.53 -11.91 18.43
CA GLU A 179 -1.43 -11.43 19.82
C GLU A 179 -1.09 -12.55 20.80
N CYS A 180 -1.60 -13.75 20.55
CA CYS A 180 -1.28 -14.95 21.33
C CYS A 180 -0.51 -16.00 20.52
N SER A 181 -0.32 -15.79 19.21
CA SER A 181 0.17 -16.79 18.27
C SER A 181 -0.63 -18.10 18.35
N CYS A 182 -1.94 -17.96 18.47
CA CYS A 182 -2.86 -19.03 18.80
C CYS A 182 -4.25 -18.76 18.21
N VAL A 183 -5.10 -19.78 18.19
CA VAL A 183 -6.55 -19.62 18.02
C VAL A 183 -7.18 -19.49 19.42
N PRO A 184 -7.72 -18.33 19.81
CA PRO A 184 -8.17 -18.09 21.19
C PRO A 184 -9.20 -19.10 21.70
N SER A 185 -10.17 -19.50 20.87
CA SER A 185 -11.23 -20.44 21.24
C SER A 185 -10.74 -21.89 21.39
N GLU A 186 -9.57 -22.22 20.84
CA GLU A 186 -8.93 -23.54 20.92
C GLU A 186 -7.84 -23.62 21.99
N THR A 187 -7.52 -22.50 22.65
CA THR A 187 -6.41 -22.39 23.60
C THR A 187 -6.89 -22.47 25.05
N THR A 188 -6.32 -23.38 25.85
CA THR A 188 -6.65 -23.54 27.28
C THR A 188 -5.40 -23.40 28.17
N PRO A 189 -5.41 -22.50 29.18
CA PRO A 189 -6.49 -21.56 29.52
C PRO A 189 -6.67 -20.50 28.41
N ALA A 190 -7.88 -19.92 28.33
CA ALA A 190 -8.16 -18.88 27.34
C ALA A 190 -7.14 -17.73 27.45
N PRO A 191 -6.58 -17.25 26.33
CA PRO A 191 -5.55 -16.24 26.36
C PRO A 191 -6.13 -14.88 26.80
N VAL A 192 -5.35 -14.11 27.55
CA VAL A 192 -5.66 -12.71 27.84
C VAL A 192 -5.00 -11.85 26.76
N ILE A 193 -5.81 -11.23 25.91
CA ILE A 193 -5.32 -10.35 24.85
C ILE A 193 -5.12 -8.95 25.42
N ALA A 194 -3.87 -8.47 25.38
CA ALA A 194 -3.54 -7.11 25.79
C ALA A 194 -4.20 -6.11 24.84
N LYS A 195 -4.72 -5.01 25.39
CA LYS A 195 -5.29 -3.90 24.64
C LYS A 195 -4.40 -2.65 24.76
N PRO A 196 -4.32 -1.82 23.71
CA PRO A 196 -4.87 -2.06 22.37
C PRO A 196 -4.22 -3.24 21.66
N TYR A 197 -4.90 -3.79 20.66
CA TYR A 197 -4.25 -4.67 19.67
C TYR A 197 -3.09 -3.92 19.02
N ARG A 198 -2.18 -4.66 18.39
CA ARG A 198 -1.15 -4.00 17.59
C ARG A 198 -1.78 -3.14 16.50
N PRO A 199 -1.43 -1.85 16.45
CA PRO A 199 -1.93 -0.94 15.42
C PRO A 199 -1.25 -1.19 14.07
N SER A 200 -1.94 -0.81 13.00
CA SER A 200 -1.42 -0.67 11.64
C SER A 200 -2.05 0.55 10.97
N HIS A 201 -1.69 0.85 9.72
CA HIS A 201 -2.20 1.98 8.96
C HIS A 201 -1.85 3.31 9.63
N PHE A 202 -0.57 3.49 9.96
CA PHE A 202 -0.06 4.56 10.80
C PHE A 202 -0.06 5.94 10.13
N TYR A 203 0.10 5.96 8.82
CA TYR A 203 0.33 7.17 8.05
C TYR A 203 -0.96 7.70 7.41
N ASP A 204 -0.91 8.98 7.07
CA ASP A 204 -1.92 9.72 6.32
C ASP A 204 -1.22 10.82 5.48
N GLU A 205 -1.94 11.44 4.56
CA GLU A 205 -1.42 12.50 3.70
C GLU A 205 -2.18 13.82 3.82
N GLN A 206 -1.43 14.91 3.93
CA GLN A 206 -1.99 16.26 3.94
C GLN A 206 -1.42 17.09 2.80
N ARG A 207 -2.33 17.73 2.05
CA ARG A 207 -2.02 18.55 0.87
C ARG A 207 -2.09 20.04 1.19
N LEU A 208 -1.20 20.85 0.59
CA LEU A 208 -1.17 22.30 0.75
C LEU A 208 -0.75 23.03 -0.54
N LEU A 209 -1.55 23.99 -0.99
CA LEU A 209 -1.14 25.00 -1.97
C LEU A 209 -0.28 26.07 -1.27
N LEU A 210 0.90 26.35 -1.82
CA LEU A 210 1.86 27.32 -1.25
C LEU A 210 1.52 28.79 -1.58
N GLY A 211 0.51 29.01 -2.42
CA GLY A 211 -0.02 30.34 -2.79
C GLY A 211 0.82 31.13 -3.80
N ARG A 212 1.97 30.62 -4.23
CA ARG A 212 2.77 31.10 -5.37
C ARG A 212 3.71 30.00 -5.87
N THR A 213 4.27 30.18 -7.06
CA THR A 213 5.30 29.28 -7.59
C THR A 213 6.68 29.61 -7.04
N TYR A 214 7.32 28.61 -6.45
CA TYR A 214 8.70 28.58 -6.00
C TYR A 214 9.59 27.90 -7.04
N ARG A 215 10.88 28.12 -6.96
CA ARG A 215 11.87 27.65 -7.95
C ARG A 215 12.65 26.47 -7.40
N ALA A 216 13.28 25.73 -8.31
CA ALA A 216 14.29 24.75 -7.94
C ALA A 216 15.35 25.40 -7.04
N GLY A 217 15.67 24.75 -5.94
CA GLY A 217 16.65 25.18 -4.94
C GLY A 217 16.08 25.98 -3.78
N ASP A 218 14.83 26.44 -3.84
CA ASP A 218 14.13 26.99 -2.67
C ASP A 218 13.93 25.88 -1.62
N THR A 219 13.92 26.24 -0.33
CA THR A 219 13.78 25.28 0.77
C THR A 219 12.39 25.30 1.38
N VAL A 220 11.78 24.13 1.54
CA VAL A 220 10.50 23.93 2.25
C VAL A 220 10.81 23.29 3.60
N ARG A 221 10.57 24.03 4.67
CA ARG A 221 10.75 23.55 6.04
C ARG A 221 9.42 23.19 6.66
N LEU A 222 9.31 21.96 7.17
CA LEU A 222 8.21 21.46 7.97
C LEU A 222 8.63 21.47 9.44
N THR A 223 7.94 22.24 10.28
CA THR A 223 8.28 22.43 11.70
C THR A 223 7.11 22.07 12.58
N VAL A 224 7.33 21.22 13.58
CA VAL A 224 6.34 21.00 14.64
C VAL A 224 6.41 22.20 15.58
N PRO A 225 5.31 22.93 15.84
CA PRO A 225 5.34 24.07 16.75
C PRO A 225 5.72 23.66 18.16
N ALA A 226 6.50 24.49 18.86
CA ALA A 226 6.88 24.24 20.25
C ALA A 226 5.69 24.09 21.22
N GLY A 227 4.52 24.64 20.86
CA GLY A 227 3.27 24.49 21.61
C GLY A 227 2.36 23.36 21.12
N SER A 228 2.83 22.50 20.20
CA SER A 228 2.07 21.32 19.75
C SER A 228 1.81 20.39 20.92
N ARG A 229 0.61 19.79 20.95
CA ARG A 229 0.20 18.83 21.98
C ARG A 229 0.49 17.38 21.58
N ALA A 230 0.73 17.11 20.30
CA ALA A 230 1.15 15.79 19.85
C ALA A 230 2.55 15.51 20.40
N ALA A 231 2.73 14.35 21.02
CA ALA A 231 4.00 13.95 21.61
C ALA A 231 5.12 13.82 20.56
N ALA A 232 4.76 13.41 19.34
CA ALA A 232 5.64 13.36 18.19
C ALA A 232 4.85 13.62 16.89
N THR A 233 5.56 13.99 15.84
CA THR A 233 5.06 14.01 14.45
C THR A 233 6.12 13.38 13.58
N THR A 234 5.78 12.25 12.97
CA THR A 234 6.68 11.55 12.06
C THR A 234 6.41 12.01 10.64
N ILE A 235 7.43 12.48 9.93
CA ILE A 235 7.37 12.84 8.51
C ILE A 235 8.05 11.71 7.74
N ASP A 236 7.31 11.12 6.80
CA ASP A 236 7.81 10.08 5.90
C ASP A 236 8.47 10.71 4.68
N LEU A 237 7.70 11.48 3.92
CA LEU A 237 8.15 12.08 2.66
C LEU A 237 7.41 13.38 2.35
N LEU A 238 7.91 14.10 1.35
CA LEU A 238 7.26 15.24 0.75
C LEU A 238 7.20 15.09 -0.78
N ASP A 239 6.00 15.21 -1.32
CA ASP A 239 5.78 15.35 -2.75
C ASP A 239 5.64 16.83 -3.12
N SER A 240 6.42 17.30 -4.09
CA SER A 240 6.36 18.67 -4.60
C SER A 240 5.80 18.73 -6.03
N GLU A 241 4.78 19.56 -6.24
CA GLU A 241 4.04 19.63 -7.50
C GLU A 241 3.96 21.07 -8.05
N LEU A 242 4.01 21.19 -9.39
CA LEU A 242 3.64 22.41 -10.09
C LEU A 242 2.22 22.27 -10.64
N VAL A 243 1.25 22.68 -9.83
CA VAL A 243 -0.18 22.64 -10.16
C VAL A 243 -0.52 23.73 -11.19
N GLY A 244 -1.13 23.34 -12.30
CA GLY A 244 -1.63 24.26 -13.33
C GLY A 244 -2.83 25.08 -12.86
N LEU A 245 -3.23 26.12 -13.60
CA LEU A 245 -4.40 26.92 -13.26
C LEU A 245 -5.71 26.10 -13.27
N PRO A 246 -6.73 26.48 -12.49
CA PRO A 246 -8.02 25.80 -12.52
C PRO A 246 -8.63 25.85 -13.93
N ARG A 247 -9.10 24.70 -14.41
CA ARG A 247 -9.85 24.58 -15.67
C ARG A 247 -11.20 25.29 -15.55
N VAL A 248 -11.64 25.90 -16.65
CA VAL A 248 -12.97 26.54 -16.76
C VAL A 248 -13.72 25.95 -17.95
N GLU A 249 -14.93 25.44 -17.73
CA GLU A 249 -15.83 24.99 -18.79
C GLU A 249 -17.01 25.96 -18.92
N LEU A 250 -16.98 26.78 -19.97
CA LEU A 250 -17.99 27.82 -20.21
C LEU A 250 -19.32 27.25 -20.75
N LEU A 251 -19.25 26.17 -21.55
CA LEU A 251 -20.43 25.53 -22.15
C LEU A 251 -20.73 24.21 -21.42
N ALA A 252 -21.32 24.33 -20.22
CA ALA A 252 -21.65 23.20 -19.37
C ALA A 252 -22.83 23.50 -18.43
N ALA A 253 -23.47 22.45 -17.93
CA ALA A 253 -24.38 22.53 -16.79
C ALA A 253 -23.55 22.77 -15.51
N ASN A 254 -23.31 24.04 -15.18
CA ASN A 254 -22.57 24.42 -13.99
C ASN A 254 -23.43 24.17 -12.74
N VAL A 255 -22.96 23.33 -11.81
CA VAL A 255 -23.70 22.93 -10.61
C VAL A 255 -24.12 24.10 -9.71
N LEU A 256 -23.41 25.24 -9.75
CA LEU A 256 -23.79 26.44 -9.00
C LEU A 256 -25.14 27.00 -9.45
N ALA A 257 -25.48 26.89 -10.75
CA ALA A 257 -26.77 27.32 -11.27
C ALA A 257 -27.94 26.45 -10.77
N PHE A 258 -27.64 25.27 -10.22
CA PHE A 258 -28.60 24.33 -9.64
C PHE A 258 -28.61 24.35 -8.11
N GLY A 259 -27.85 25.26 -7.49
CA GLY A 259 -27.83 25.50 -6.05
C GLY A 259 -26.77 24.74 -5.26
N ALA A 260 -25.75 24.17 -5.92
CA ALA A 260 -24.63 23.53 -5.22
C ALA A 260 -23.85 24.56 -4.38
N ASP A 261 -23.36 24.14 -3.22
CA ASP A 261 -22.66 25.00 -2.27
C ASP A 261 -21.14 24.74 -2.34
N PRO A 262 -20.34 25.64 -2.92
CA PRO A 262 -18.89 25.47 -3.07
C PRO A 262 -18.11 25.66 -1.76
N THR A 263 -18.78 25.98 -0.65
CA THR A 263 -18.15 26.13 0.67
C THR A 263 -18.15 24.83 1.48
N GLY A 264 -18.89 23.82 1.04
CA GLY A 264 -19.02 22.53 1.72
C GLY A 264 -19.86 22.58 2.98
N ARG A 265 -20.61 23.67 3.22
CA ARG A 265 -21.48 23.82 4.40
C ARG A 265 -22.86 23.19 4.25
N ARG A 266 -23.29 22.94 3.02
CA ARG A 266 -24.59 22.34 2.70
C ARG A 266 -24.40 21.24 1.67
N ASP A 267 -25.20 20.19 1.82
CA ASP A 267 -25.23 19.09 0.87
C ASP A 267 -25.55 19.59 -0.55
N SER A 268 -24.73 19.16 -1.50
CA SER A 268 -24.78 19.54 -2.91
C SER A 268 -25.28 18.40 -3.80
N ALA A 269 -25.60 17.23 -3.24
CA ALA A 269 -25.96 16.04 -4.02
C ALA A 269 -27.19 16.29 -4.89
N ALA A 270 -28.25 16.88 -4.32
CA ALA A 270 -29.47 17.20 -5.07
C ALA A 270 -29.25 18.26 -6.18
N ALA A 271 -28.29 19.18 -6.00
CA ALA A 271 -27.95 20.15 -7.04
C ALA A 271 -27.17 19.50 -8.18
N ILE A 272 -26.25 18.58 -7.85
CA ILE A 272 -25.51 17.78 -8.81
C ILE A 272 -26.48 16.91 -9.64
N ASP A 273 -27.45 16.23 -9.01
CA ASP A 273 -28.45 15.43 -9.73
C ASP A 273 -29.27 16.27 -10.72
N LYS A 274 -29.69 17.49 -10.32
CA LYS A 274 -30.41 18.41 -11.20
C LYS A 274 -29.54 18.85 -12.38
N ALA A 275 -28.25 19.10 -12.15
CA ALA A 275 -27.29 19.43 -13.19
C ALA A 275 -27.10 18.26 -14.16
N ILE A 276 -26.95 17.02 -13.66
CA ILE A 276 -26.87 15.79 -14.47
C ILE A 276 -28.13 15.64 -15.32
N ALA A 277 -29.32 15.76 -14.72
CA ALA A 277 -30.58 15.64 -15.45
C ALA A 277 -30.72 16.69 -16.56
N PHE A 278 -30.30 17.93 -16.31
CA PHE A 278 -30.29 18.99 -17.31
C PHE A 278 -29.26 18.73 -18.42
N ALA A 279 -28.04 18.36 -18.04
CA ALA A 279 -26.94 18.02 -18.95
C ALA A 279 -27.34 16.91 -19.93
N LYS A 280 -27.96 15.85 -19.44
CA LYS A 280 -28.45 14.74 -20.29
C LYS A 280 -29.50 15.20 -21.31
N ARG A 281 -30.44 16.08 -20.94
CA ARG A 281 -31.47 16.59 -21.86
C ARG A 281 -30.94 17.59 -22.88
N THR A 282 -29.83 18.26 -22.57
CA THR A 282 -29.25 19.35 -23.39
C THR A 282 -27.96 18.95 -24.07
N HIS A 283 -27.51 17.71 -23.90
CA HIS A 283 -26.24 17.19 -24.42
C HIS A 283 -25.02 18.02 -23.98
N LEU A 284 -25.06 18.54 -22.75
CA LEU A 284 -23.96 19.27 -22.13
C LEU A 284 -23.18 18.37 -21.16
N LYS A 285 -21.97 18.80 -20.81
CA LYS A 285 -21.24 18.26 -19.65
C LYS A 285 -21.81 18.85 -18.37
N VAL A 286 -21.58 18.19 -17.24
CA VAL A 286 -21.71 18.78 -15.91
C VAL A 286 -20.35 19.37 -15.52
N TYR A 287 -20.33 20.65 -15.13
CA TYR A 287 -19.11 21.30 -14.65
C TYR A 287 -19.24 21.63 -13.16
N ILE A 288 -18.24 21.19 -12.40
CA ILE A 288 -18.10 21.49 -10.98
C ILE A 288 -16.92 22.47 -10.81
N PRO A 289 -17.16 23.77 -10.59
CA PRO A 289 -16.09 24.76 -10.47
C PRO A 289 -15.23 24.57 -9.21
N PRO A 290 -14.19 25.41 -9.01
CA PRO A 290 -13.40 25.36 -7.78
C PRO A 290 -14.27 25.55 -6.53
N GLY A 291 -14.02 24.73 -5.51
CA GLY A 291 -14.77 24.72 -4.26
C GLY A 291 -14.72 23.36 -3.58
N THR A 292 -15.23 23.31 -2.36
CA THR A 292 -15.54 22.07 -1.63
C THR A 292 -17.04 21.87 -1.65
N TYR A 293 -17.49 20.71 -2.10
CA TYR A 293 -18.90 20.38 -2.23
C TYR A 293 -19.21 19.20 -1.33
N GLN A 294 -20.09 19.41 -0.36
CA GLN A 294 -20.51 18.33 0.53
C GLN A 294 -21.45 17.37 -0.22
N VAL A 295 -21.21 16.07 -0.17
CA VAL A 295 -22.05 15.01 -0.74
C VAL A 295 -22.06 13.83 0.21
N ASN A 296 -23.18 13.56 0.87
CA ASN A 296 -23.28 12.52 1.91
C ASN A 296 -23.96 11.22 1.42
N ARG A 297 -24.02 10.99 0.11
CA ARG A 297 -24.59 9.78 -0.50
C ARG A 297 -24.03 9.56 -1.90
N HIS A 298 -24.30 8.40 -2.47
CA HIS A 298 -23.91 8.10 -3.84
C HIS A 298 -24.66 9.00 -4.86
N ILE A 299 -23.90 9.52 -5.83
CA ILE A 299 -24.42 10.15 -7.04
C ILE A 299 -24.46 9.09 -8.13
N VAL A 300 -25.67 8.72 -8.57
CA VAL A 300 -25.84 7.72 -9.63
C VAL A 300 -25.56 8.37 -10.98
N VAL A 301 -24.56 7.84 -11.71
CA VAL A 301 -24.08 8.36 -13.00
C VAL A 301 -24.34 7.37 -14.11
N ASP A 302 -24.83 7.88 -15.25
CA ASP A 302 -25.11 7.09 -16.44
C ASP A 302 -25.23 8.05 -17.64
N ASN A 303 -24.55 7.75 -18.74
CA ASN A 303 -24.52 8.56 -19.96
C ASN A 303 -24.30 10.06 -19.68
N VAL A 304 -23.19 10.38 -19.01
CA VAL A 304 -22.88 11.73 -18.54
C VAL A 304 -21.37 11.97 -18.45
N THR A 305 -20.96 13.19 -18.77
CA THR A 305 -19.59 13.67 -18.53
C THR A 305 -19.61 14.68 -17.40
N ILE A 306 -18.83 14.43 -16.34
CA ILE A 306 -18.66 15.31 -15.19
C ILE A 306 -17.18 15.73 -15.12
N VAL A 307 -16.97 17.04 -15.15
CA VAL A 307 -15.62 17.64 -15.17
C VAL A 307 -15.49 18.64 -14.02
N GLY A 308 -14.43 18.50 -13.24
CA GLY A 308 -14.01 19.50 -12.26
C GLY A 308 -12.99 20.48 -12.82
N ALA A 309 -12.56 21.44 -11.99
CA ALA A 309 -11.56 22.44 -12.33
C ALA A 309 -10.10 21.95 -12.16
N GLY A 310 -9.90 20.69 -11.76
CA GLY A 310 -8.64 20.08 -11.33
C GLY A 310 -8.76 19.57 -9.89
N ASN A 311 -8.12 18.44 -9.57
CA ASN A 311 -8.28 17.79 -8.26
C ASN A 311 -7.73 18.59 -7.07
N TRP A 312 -6.88 19.59 -7.31
CA TRP A 312 -6.44 20.58 -6.31
C TRP A 312 -7.50 21.67 -6.03
N TYR A 313 -8.47 21.85 -6.93
CA TYR A 313 -9.42 22.98 -6.94
C TYR A 313 -10.86 22.57 -6.65
N THR A 314 -11.30 21.44 -7.20
CA THR A 314 -12.65 20.91 -7.01
C THR A 314 -12.59 19.70 -6.11
N LYS A 315 -13.22 19.79 -4.93
CA LYS A 315 -13.28 18.72 -3.92
C LYS A 315 -14.72 18.31 -3.67
N ILE A 316 -15.01 17.03 -3.81
CA ILE A 316 -16.28 16.44 -3.39
C ILE A 316 -16.00 15.70 -2.10
N LYS A 317 -16.56 16.18 -0.99
CA LYS A 317 -16.31 15.65 0.35
C LYS A 317 -17.60 15.15 0.98
N GLY A 318 -17.60 14.01 1.65
CA GLY A 318 -18.80 13.49 2.30
C GLY A 318 -18.56 13.03 3.71
N HIS A 319 -19.59 13.11 4.54
CA HIS A 319 -19.64 12.35 5.77
C HIS A 319 -20.06 10.91 5.48
N GLU A 320 -19.51 9.98 6.25
CA GLU A 320 -20.11 8.66 6.43
C GLU A 320 -21.38 8.84 7.27
N VAL A 321 -22.49 8.31 6.79
CA VAL A 321 -23.82 8.47 7.37
C VAL A 321 -24.42 7.11 7.63
N ALA A 322 -24.73 6.83 8.90
CA ALA A 322 -25.46 5.64 9.29
C ALA A 322 -26.87 5.64 8.69
N LEU A 323 -27.28 4.49 8.17
CA LEU A 323 -28.60 4.24 7.62
C LEU A 323 -29.53 3.76 8.74
N ASP A 324 -30.79 4.21 8.72
CA ASP A 324 -31.81 3.75 9.69
C ASP A 324 -32.06 2.24 9.59
N THR A 325 -31.92 1.69 8.39
CA THR A 325 -31.99 0.26 8.09
C THR A 325 -30.93 -0.11 7.06
N PRO A 326 -30.34 -1.32 7.13
CA PRO A 326 -29.38 -1.75 6.13
C PRO A 326 -29.96 -1.66 4.71
N ALA A 327 -29.13 -1.25 3.74
CA ALA A 327 -29.44 -1.26 2.33
C ALA A 327 -29.51 -2.71 1.78
N ALA A 328 -29.97 -2.86 0.54
CA ALA A 328 -30.15 -4.18 -0.07
C ALA A 328 -28.83 -4.96 -0.25
N ASP A 329 -27.70 -4.25 -0.36
CA ASP A 329 -26.35 -4.79 -0.42
C ASP A 329 -25.76 -5.12 0.97
N GLY A 330 -26.51 -4.84 2.04
CA GLY A 330 -26.07 -5.03 3.42
C GLY A 330 -25.35 -3.82 4.02
N SER A 331 -25.16 -2.73 3.27
CA SER A 331 -24.55 -1.52 3.81
C SER A 331 -25.38 -0.98 4.97
N VAL A 332 -24.71 -0.65 6.05
CA VAL A 332 -25.24 0.07 7.22
C VAL A 332 -24.85 1.54 7.19
N HIS A 333 -23.91 1.94 6.33
CA HIS A 333 -23.57 3.34 6.06
C HIS A 333 -23.67 3.72 4.58
N THR A 334 -23.78 5.01 4.30
CA THR A 334 -23.55 5.61 2.98
C THR A 334 -22.59 6.79 3.09
N GLY A 335 -22.01 7.23 1.98
CA GLY A 335 -21.06 8.33 1.97
C GLY A 335 -20.95 8.97 0.60
N VAL A 336 -19.94 9.84 0.42
CA VAL A 336 -19.62 10.38 -0.91
C VAL A 336 -19.28 9.26 -1.88
N GLY A 337 -19.76 9.35 -3.12
CA GLY A 337 -19.28 8.49 -4.19
C GLY A 337 -20.01 8.73 -5.51
N PHE A 338 -19.39 8.33 -6.61
CA PHE A 338 -20.01 8.33 -7.94
C PHE A 338 -20.22 6.89 -8.40
N TYR A 339 -21.47 6.48 -8.57
CA TYR A 339 -21.81 5.09 -8.79
C TYR A 339 -22.50 4.86 -10.14
N GLY A 340 -22.03 3.85 -10.87
CA GLY A 340 -22.85 3.22 -11.90
C GLY A 340 -24.05 2.52 -11.27
N LYS A 341 -25.07 2.23 -12.08
CA LYS A 341 -26.16 1.34 -11.67
C LYS A 341 -25.61 -0.08 -11.47
N ASP A 342 -26.34 -0.87 -10.70
CA ASP A 342 -26.05 -2.29 -10.56
C ASP A 342 -26.07 -2.99 -11.92
N ALA A 343 -25.16 -3.94 -12.12
CA ALA A 343 -25.10 -4.71 -13.36
C ALA A 343 -26.41 -5.47 -13.64
N ALA A 344 -27.08 -5.94 -12.58
CA ALA A 344 -28.38 -6.60 -12.64
C ALA A 344 -29.49 -5.69 -13.21
N ASP A 345 -29.38 -4.37 -12.99
CA ASP A 345 -30.32 -3.36 -13.51
C ASP A 345 -29.90 -2.81 -14.89
N GLY A 346 -28.96 -3.50 -15.56
CA GLY A 346 -28.43 -3.16 -16.88
C GLY A 346 -27.16 -2.31 -16.86
N GLY A 347 -26.67 -1.93 -15.67
CA GLY A 347 -25.46 -1.14 -15.48
C GLY A 347 -25.55 0.29 -16.03
N SER A 348 -24.50 1.07 -15.75
CA SER A 348 -24.29 2.37 -16.38
C SER A 348 -23.34 2.27 -17.57
N ARG A 349 -23.42 3.26 -18.45
CA ARG A 349 -22.50 3.38 -19.59
C ARG A 349 -22.18 4.80 -20.00
N ASN A 350 -21.10 4.98 -20.77
CA ASN A 350 -20.71 6.28 -21.33
C ASN A 350 -20.62 7.36 -20.23
N VAL A 351 -19.97 7.01 -19.12
CA VAL A 351 -19.70 7.89 -17.99
C VAL A 351 -18.26 8.37 -18.09
N HIS A 352 -18.05 9.67 -17.95
CA HIS A 352 -16.71 10.27 -18.03
C HIS A 352 -16.50 11.20 -16.83
N LEU A 353 -15.63 10.81 -15.91
CA LEU A 353 -15.33 11.57 -14.69
C LEU A 353 -13.90 12.09 -14.77
N SER A 354 -13.69 13.40 -14.59
CA SER A 354 -12.33 13.93 -14.55
C SER A 354 -12.13 15.21 -13.75
N GLY A 355 -10.91 15.38 -13.21
CA GLY A 355 -10.42 16.65 -12.69
C GLY A 355 -11.06 17.13 -11.39
N PHE A 356 -11.36 16.23 -10.45
CA PHE A 356 -11.79 16.59 -9.11
C PHE A 356 -11.24 15.60 -8.06
N ALA A 357 -11.27 15.99 -6.80
CA ALA A 357 -10.96 15.10 -5.68
C ALA A 357 -12.24 14.54 -5.06
N ILE A 358 -12.15 13.32 -4.52
CA ILE A 358 -13.15 12.68 -3.66
C ILE A 358 -12.49 12.45 -2.30
N GLU A 359 -13.08 13.00 -1.24
CA GLU A 359 -12.60 12.86 0.14
C GLU A 359 -13.73 12.24 0.98
N GLY A 360 -13.56 10.97 1.38
CA GLY A 360 -14.51 10.31 2.28
C GLY A 360 -14.33 10.70 3.75
N ASP A 361 -15.05 9.99 4.62
CA ASP A 361 -14.94 10.12 6.09
C ASP A 361 -14.96 8.73 6.75
N VAL A 362 -14.36 7.73 6.06
CA VAL A 362 -14.33 6.33 6.48
C VAL A 362 -13.10 6.09 7.35
N ARG A 363 -13.31 5.51 8.54
CA ARG A 363 -12.27 5.40 9.58
C ARG A 363 -11.98 3.98 10.04
N GLU A 364 -12.85 3.04 9.65
CA GLU A 364 -12.70 1.63 9.95
C GLU A 364 -13.21 0.80 8.78
N ARG A 365 -12.90 -0.51 8.79
CA ARG A 365 -13.33 -1.39 7.73
C ARG A 365 -14.66 -2.02 8.10
N VAL A 366 -15.68 -1.75 7.29
CA VAL A 366 -16.94 -2.49 7.30
C VAL A 366 -17.16 -2.99 5.88
N ASP A 367 -16.94 -4.28 5.63
CA ASP A 367 -16.88 -4.78 4.25
C ASP A 367 -18.19 -4.67 3.49
N THR A 368 -19.32 -4.79 4.19
CA THR A 368 -20.65 -4.69 3.59
C THR A 368 -20.96 -3.27 3.11
N ASP A 369 -20.32 -2.24 3.67
CA ASP A 369 -20.60 -0.85 3.33
C ASP A 369 -20.04 -0.45 1.98
N GLN A 370 -20.90 0.07 1.11
CA GLN A 370 -20.50 0.63 -0.19
C GLN A 370 -20.00 2.09 -0.08
N VAL A 371 -19.17 2.42 0.90
CA VAL A 371 -18.60 3.78 1.08
C VAL A 371 -17.30 3.99 0.29
N ASN A 372 -17.35 3.61 -1.00
CA ASN A 372 -16.24 3.72 -1.95
C ASN A 372 -16.29 5.05 -2.72
N GLY A 373 -15.14 5.50 -3.23
CA GLY A 373 -15.09 6.74 -4.04
C GLY A 373 -15.85 6.62 -5.37
N ILE A 374 -15.68 5.48 -6.05
CA ILE A 374 -16.41 5.13 -7.28
C ILE A 374 -16.85 3.67 -7.19
N GLY A 375 -18.04 3.35 -7.68
CA GLY A 375 -18.44 1.95 -7.81
C GLY A 375 -19.58 1.64 -8.76
N GLY A 376 -20.12 0.43 -8.65
CA GLY A 376 -21.14 -0.12 -9.55
C GLY A 376 -20.59 -0.50 -10.94
N ALA A 377 -21.48 -0.75 -11.91
CA ALA A 377 -21.11 -1.19 -13.25
C ALA A 377 -21.01 0.00 -14.23
N LEU A 378 -19.85 0.21 -14.85
CA LEU A 378 -19.54 1.40 -15.68
C LEU A 378 -18.95 1.02 -17.06
N SER A 379 -19.78 0.50 -17.96
CA SER A 379 -19.31 0.11 -19.30
C SER A 379 -18.96 1.31 -20.18
N ASP A 380 -18.00 1.16 -21.10
CA ASP A 380 -17.67 2.18 -22.11
C ASP A 380 -17.39 3.57 -21.49
N SER A 381 -16.65 3.60 -20.37
CA SER A 381 -16.53 4.77 -19.50
C SER A 381 -15.06 5.16 -19.25
N THR A 382 -14.81 6.38 -18.79
CA THR A 382 -13.47 6.86 -18.41
C THR A 382 -13.43 7.56 -17.05
N ILE A 383 -12.35 7.35 -16.31
CA ILE A 383 -12.08 7.96 -15.00
C ILE A 383 -10.64 8.49 -15.01
N GLU A 384 -10.48 9.81 -15.00
CA GLU A 384 -9.20 10.45 -15.32
C GLU A 384 -8.82 11.59 -14.36
N GLY A 385 -7.57 11.57 -13.86
CA GLY A 385 -7.01 12.72 -13.14
C GLY A 385 -7.68 13.01 -11.79
N LEU A 386 -8.31 12.03 -11.17
CA LEU A 386 -8.93 12.16 -9.85
C LEU A 386 -7.91 12.01 -8.74
N HIS A 387 -8.24 12.58 -7.58
CA HIS A 387 -7.56 12.30 -6.32
C HIS A 387 -8.57 11.72 -5.33
N ILE A 388 -8.36 10.51 -4.81
CA ILE A 388 -9.32 9.84 -3.92
C ILE A 388 -8.64 9.49 -2.61
N SER A 389 -9.27 9.84 -1.48
CA SER A 389 -8.77 9.51 -0.14
C SER A 389 -9.90 9.25 0.87
N HIS A 390 -9.58 8.51 1.92
CA HIS A 390 -10.45 8.29 3.10
C HIS A 390 -11.80 7.65 2.78
N THR A 391 -11.82 6.78 1.78
CA THR A 391 -12.94 5.89 1.44
C THR A 391 -12.60 4.47 1.85
N LYS A 392 -13.59 3.56 1.87
CA LYS A 392 -13.29 2.14 2.11
C LYS A 392 -12.40 1.60 0.99
N VAL A 393 -12.91 1.68 -0.23
CA VAL A 393 -12.17 1.36 -1.46
C VAL A 393 -12.15 2.61 -2.34
N GLY A 394 -11.04 2.83 -3.05
CA GLY A 394 -10.96 3.95 -3.99
C GLY A 394 -11.97 3.78 -5.13
N MET A 395 -11.92 2.64 -5.81
CA MET A 395 -12.85 2.26 -6.88
C MET A 395 -13.20 0.77 -6.83
N TRP A 396 -14.46 0.43 -6.53
CA TRP A 396 -14.95 -0.96 -6.48
C TRP A 396 -15.99 -1.21 -7.58
N PHE A 397 -15.64 -2.01 -8.59
CA PHE A 397 -16.52 -2.26 -9.73
C PHE A 397 -17.13 -3.65 -9.66
N ASP A 398 -18.45 -3.71 -9.50
CA ASP A 398 -19.22 -4.95 -9.60
C ASP A 398 -19.75 -5.12 -11.03
N GLY A 399 -19.16 -6.05 -11.77
CA GLY A 399 -19.62 -6.40 -13.12
C GLY A 399 -20.85 -7.33 -13.14
N PRO A 400 -21.21 -7.88 -14.30
CA PRO A 400 -20.47 -7.81 -15.56
C PRO A 400 -20.46 -6.41 -16.19
N MET A 401 -19.30 -5.98 -16.68
CA MET A 401 -19.11 -4.72 -17.41
C MET A 401 -17.89 -4.78 -18.32
N LYS A 402 -17.74 -3.79 -19.21
CA LYS A 402 -16.61 -3.79 -20.17
C LYS A 402 -16.10 -2.42 -20.60
N ASN A 403 -14.88 -2.38 -21.13
CA ASN A 403 -14.30 -1.20 -21.79
C ASN A 403 -14.26 0.04 -20.88
N LEU A 404 -13.92 -0.17 -19.60
CA LEU A 404 -13.60 0.91 -18.66
C LEU A 404 -12.12 1.31 -18.80
N ARG A 405 -11.84 2.61 -18.85
CA ARG A 405 -10.47 3.14 -18.79
C ARG A 405 -10.28 4.03 -17.57
N ILE A 406 -9.31 3.68 -16.73
CA ILE A 406 -8.91 4.42 -15.54
C ILE A 406 -7.48 4.91 -15.78
N THR A 407 -7.24 6.22 -15.76
CA THR A 407 -5.91 6.76 -16.11
C THR A 407 -5.51 8.00 -15.31
N GLY A 408 -4.26 8.07 -14.86
CA GLY A 408 -3.70 9.29 -14.27
C GLY A 408 -4.31 9.67 -12.91
N ASN A 409 -4.83 8.70 -12.15
CA ASN A 409 -5.46 8.96 -10.86
C ASN A 409 -4.45 8.82 -9.71
N THR A 410 -4.71 9.51 -8.61
CA THR A 410 -3.98 9.37 -7.35
C THR A 410 -4.96 8.86 -6.30
N ILE A 411 -4.71 7.67 -5.74
CA ILE A 411 -5.57 7.04 -4.73
C ILE A 411 -4.73 6.77 -3.50
N VAL A 412 -5.04 7.44 -2.40
CA VAL A 412 -4.25 7.37 -1.17
C VAL A 412 -5.13 7.09 0.04
N ASP A 413 -4.56 6.52 1.09
CA ASP A 413 -5.19 6.40 2.42
C ASP A 413 -6.58 5.73 2.37
N GLN A 414 -6.60 4.52 1.80
CA GLN A 414 -7.79 3.68 1.69
C GLN A 414 -7.83 2.67 2.83
N ILE A 415 -9.00 2.39 3.38
CA ILE A 415 -9.15 1.39 4.45
C ILE A 415 -9.03 -0.05 3.93
N ALA A 416 -9.33 -0.28 2.65
CA ALA A 416 -9.19 -1.54 1.96
C ALA A 416 -8.47 -1.31 0.61
N ASP A 417 -8.94 -1.93 -0.47
CA ASP A 417 -8.33 -1.87 -1.79
C ASP A 417 -8.27 -0.43 -2.35
N ALA A 418 -7.33 -0.15 -3.25
CA ALA A 418 -7.40 1.09 -4.03
C ALA A 418 -8.33 0.93 -5.24
N ILE A 419 -8.17 -0.14 -6.01
CA ILE A 419 -9.06 -0.49 -7.13
C ILE A 419 -9.32 -1.99 -7.15
N ASN A 420 -10.58 -2.41 -7.26
CA ASN A 420 -10.95 -3.80 -7.48
C ASN A 420 -11.87 -3.95 -8.69
N PHE A 421 -11.44 -4.76 -9.66
CA PHE A 421 -12.29 -5.30 -10.72
C PHE A 421 -12.95 -6.57 -10.21
N HIS A 422 -14.15 -6.43 -9.65
CA HIS A 422 -14.90 -7.52 -9.07
C HIS A 422 -15.91 -8.08 -10.09
N THR A 423 -15.80 -9.39 -10.33
CA THR A 423 -16.71 -10.23 -11.12
C THR A 423 -17.04 -9.76 -12.55
N GLY A 424 -16.61 -10.52 -13.56
CA GLY A 424 -17.03 -10.29 -14.95
C GLY A 424 -16.68 -8.92 -15.56
N VAL A 425 -15.64 -8.26 -15.06
CA VAL A 425 -15.07 -7.06 -15.68
C VAL A 425 -14.19 -7.48 -16.85
N THR A 426 -14.42 -6.90 -18.03
CA THR A 426 -13.70 -7.30 -19.25
C THR A 426 -13.19 -6.14 -20.09
N ASP A 427 -12.16 -6.38 -20.90
CA ASP A 427 -11.64 -5.43 -21.87
C ASP A 427 -11.33 -4.04 -21.26
N SER A 428 -10.93 -4.00 -20.00
CA SER A 428 -10.77 -2.77 -19.21
C SER A 428 -9.32 -2.54 -18.80
N ARG A 429 -8.95 -1.28 -18.58
CA ARG A 429 -7.56 -0.89 -18.32
C ARG A 429 -7.44 0.09 -17.16
N VAL A 430 -6.49 -0.16 -16.27
CA VAL A 430 -5.96 0.79 -15.30
C VAL A 430 -4.54 1.13 -15.70
N ALA A 431 -4.27 2.40 -15.95
CA ALA A 431 -2.94 2.85 -16.31
C ALA A 431 -2.53 4.15 -15.65
N ASP A 432 -1.21 4.39 -15.54
CA ASP A 432 -0.63 5.64 -15.03
C ASP A 432 -1.27 6.09 -13.70
N THR A 433 -1.67 5.14 -12.85
CA THR A 433 -2.34 5.40 -11.57
C THR A 433 -1.35 5.23 -10.43
N PHE A 434 -1.34 6.19 -9.52
CA PHE A 434 -0.53 6.17 -8.31
C PHE A 434 -1.40 5.76 -7.12
N VAL A 435 -0.96 4.75 -6.40
CA VAL A 435 -1.59 4.24 -5.18
C VAL A 435 -0.58 4.29 -4.05
N ARG A 436 -0.97 4.85 -2.90
CA ARG A 436 -0.16 4.78 -1.68
C ARG A 436 -1.02 4.52 -0.46
N ASN A 437 -0.53 3.71 0.47
CA ASN A 437 -1.20 3.50 1.77
C ASN A 437 -2.62 2.90 1.64
N SER A 438 -2.80 1.85 0.83
CA SER A 438 -4.04 1.05 0.83
C SER A 438 -4.06 0.08 2.01
N GLY A 439 -5.24 -0.17 2.57
CA GLY A 439 -5.46 -1.08 3.70
C GLY A 439 -5.75 -2.53 3.30
N ASP A 440 -5.68 -2.83 2.00
CA ASP A 440 -5.70 -4.16 1.37
C ASP A 440 -5.00 -4.05 0.00
N ASP A 441 -5.33 -4.93 -0.94
CA ASP A 441 -4.78 -4.98 -2.30
C ASP A 441 -4.77 -3.60 -2.98
N GLY A 442 -3.59 -3.13 -3.40
CA GLY A 442 -3.49 -1.86 -4.13
C GLY A 442 -4.33 -1.88 -5.41
N LEU A 443 -4.08 -2.85 -6.29
CA LEU A 443 -4.88 -3.10 -7.49
C LEU A 443 -5.26 -4.58 -7.57
N ALA A 444 -6.56 -4.88 -7.64
CA ALA A 444 -7.07 -6.24 -7.66
C ALA A 444 -7.94 -6.54 -8.88
N MET A 445 -7.82 -7.78 -9.40
CA MET A 445 -8.84 -8.39 -10.24
C MET A 445 -9.37 -9.63 -9.54
N TRP A 446 -10.59 -9.57 -9.03
CA TRP A 446 -11.23 -10.71 -8.38
C TRP A 446 -12.32 -11.32 -9.26
N SER A 447 -12.02 -12.47 -9.85
CA SER A 447 -12.95 -13.22 -10.69
C SER A 447 -13.96 -14.03 -9.88
N GLU A 448 -14.63 -13.41 -8.91
CA GLU A 448 -15.67 -14.09 -8.10
C GLU A 448 -16.84 -14.49 -9.01
N LYS A 449 -17.14 -15.80 -9.13
CA LYS A 449 -18.28 -16.38 -9.89
C LYS A 449 -18.27 -16.18 -11.41
N THR A 450 -17.72 -15.07 -11.92
CA THR A 450 -17.64 -14.73 -13.34
C THR A 450 -16.22 -14.26 -13.65
N ALA A 451 -15.60 -14.91 -14.62
CA ALA A 451 -14.22 -14.63 -15.01
C ALA A 451 -14.03 -13.17 -15.47
N ASN A 452 -13.08 -12.48 -14.85
CA ASN A 452 -12.52 -11.26 -15.43
C ASN A 452 -11.68 -11.63 -16.64
N ALA A 453 -11.76 -10.85 -17.73
CA ALA A 453 -11.03 -11.21 -18.94
C ALA A 453 -10.51 -10.04 -19.77
N ARG A 454 -9.30 -10.21 -20.34
CA ARG A 454 -8.65 -9.23 -21.24
C ARG A 454 -8.48 -7.85 -20.59
N ASN A 455 -8.27 -7.82 -19.29
CA ASN A 455 -7.99 -6.59 -18.56
C ASN A 455 -6.48 -6.32 -18.50
N THR A 456 -6.12 -5.06 -18.30
CA THR A 456 -4.73 -4.62 -18.24
C THR A 456 -4.49 -3.66 -17.09
N PHE A 457 -3.51 -3.96 -16.22
CA PHE A 457 -2.93 -3.02 -15.28
C PHE A 457 -1.53 -2.63 -15.76
N ASP A 458 -1.35 -1.41 -16.23
CA ASP A 458 -0.14 -0.98 -16.94
C ASP A 458 0.45 0.36 -16.46
N HIS A 459 1.75 0.44 -16.22
CA HIS A 459 2.42 1.68 -15.75
C HIS A 459 1.80 2.27 -14.48
N ASN A 460 1.44 1.46 -13.48
CA ASN A 460 0.95 1.96 -12.19
C ASN A 460 2.05 1.92 -11.13
N THR A 461 2.02 2.87 -10.19
CA THR A 461 2.84 2.83 -8.98
C THR A 461 1.97 2.44 -7.80
N VAL A 462 2.33 1.39 -7.07
CA VAL A 462 1.68 1.00 -5.81
C VAL A 462 2.73 1.00 -4.71
N GLN A 463 2.52 1.78 -3.67
CA GLN A 463 3.49 2.00 -2.60
C GLN A 463 2.84 1.79 -1.24
N THR A 464 3.53 1.06 -0.37
CA THR A 464 3.14 0.82 1.04
C THR A 464 1.69 0.31 1.24
N PRO A 465 1.22 -0.75 0.54
CA PRO A 465 -0.02 -1.41 0.95
C PRO A 465 0.19 -2.05 2.33
N VAL A 466 -0.66 -1.67 3.28
CA VAL A 466 -0.52 -2.02 4.71
C VAL A 466 -0.90 -3.47 4.98
N LEU A 467 -1.82 -4.02 4.19
CA LEU A 467 -2.23 -5.41 4.21
C LEU A 467 -2.24 -5.94 2.79
N ALA A 468 -2.09 -7.25 2.64
CA ALA A 468 -2.27 -7.96 1.38
C ALA A 468 -1.25 -7.49 0.34
N ASN A 469 -1.67 -7.30 -0.91
CA ASN A 469 -0.76 -7.22 -2.03
C ASN A 469 -0.66 -5.83 -2.65
N GLY A 470 0.39 -5.58 -3.42
CA GLY A 470 0.42 -4.41 -4.29
C GLY A 470 -0.50 -4.58 -5.49
N ILE A 471 -0.31 -5.66 -6.25
CA ILE A 471 -1.19 -6.04 -7.36
C ILE A 471 -1.57 -7.52 -7.24
N ALA A 472 -2.86 -7.81 -7.17
CA ALA A 472 -3.39 -9.16 -7.04
C ALA A 472 -4.31 -9.54 -8.22
N ILE A 473 -4.07 -10.74 -8.77
CA ILE A 473 -4.95 -11.35 -9.76
C ILE A 473 -5.49 -12.64 -9.15
N TYR A 474 -6.80 -12.70 -8.95
CA TYR A 474 -7.51 -13.89 -8.51
C TYR A 474 -8.29 -14.48 -9.69
N GLY A 475 -7.68 -15.47 -10.33
CA GLY A 475 -8.28 -16.16 -11.47
C GLY A 475 -8.45 -15.32 -12.74
N GLY A 476 -9.32 -15.78 -13.65
CA GLY A 476 -9.70 -15.06 -14.86
C GLY A 476 -8.91 -15.46 -16.11
N THR A 477 -9.10 -14.74 -17.21
CA THR A 477 -8.64 -15.16 -18.55
C THR A 477 -7.95 -14.03 -19.34
N ASP A 478 -6.78 -14.29 -19.90
CA ASP A 478 -6.10 -13.38 -20.84
C ASP A 478 -5.80 -11.98 -20.26
N ASN A 479 -5.48 -11.90 -18.95
CA ASN A 479 -5.17 -10.64 -18.27
C ASN A 479 -3.68 -10.28 -18.39
N THR A 480 -3.36 -8.99 -18.25
CA THR A 480 -1.99 -8.46 -18.32
C THR A 480 -1.68 -7.49 -17.18
N VAL A 481 -0.53 -7.65 -16.55
CA VAL A 481 0.04 -6.75 -15.54
C VAL A 481 1.41 -6.33 -16.05
N SER A 482 1.58 -5.07 -16.47
CA SER A 482 2.80 -4.62 -17.14
C SER A 482 3.37 -3.28 -16.68
N ASN A 483 4.70 -3.15 -16.72
CA ASN A 483 5.39 -1.87 -16.49
C ASN A 483 5.08 -1.21 -15.14
N ASN A 484 4.59 -1.95 -14.13
CA ASN A 484 4.24 -1.38 -12.83
C ASN A 484 5.47 -1.25 -11.93
N LEU A 485 5.42 -0.31 -10.99
CA LEU A 485 6.35 -0.19 -9.86
C LEU A 485 5.58 -0.51 -8.58
N VAL A 486 5.97 -1.57 -7.87
CA VAL A 486 5.30 -1.99 -6.65
C VAL A 486 6.28 -2.05 -5.50
N ALA A 487 6.07 -1.25 -4.47
CA ALA A 487 7.03 -1.08 -3.40
C ALA A 487 6.39 -1.24 -2.03
N ASP A 488 7.19 -1.76 -1.12
CA ASP A 488 6.97 -1.69 0.31
C ASP A 488 5.68 -2.36 0.89
N PRO A 489 5.19 -3.51 0.39
CA PRO A 489 4.10 -4.22 1.08
C PRO A 489 4.50 -4.60 2.51
N ILE A 490 3.53 -4.65 3.44
CA ILE A 490 3.81 -4.71 4.89
C ILE A 490 3.57 -6.08 5.50
N ARG A 491 2.35 -6.62 5.39
CA ARG A 491 1.98 -7.91 5.98
C ARG A 491 0.93 -8.64 5.17
N GLU A 492 0.92 -9.96 5.31
CA GLU A 492 -0.12 -10.86 4.77
C GLU A 492 -0.33 -10.75 3.24
N GLY A 493 0.72 -10.37 2.50
CA GLY A 493 0.72 -10.41 1.05
C GLY A 493 2.06 -10.00 0.42
N SER A 494 2.05 -9.66 -0.86
CA SER A 494 3.25 -9.57 -1.69
C SER A 494 3.17 -8.41 -2.68
N ALA A 495 4.25 -8.07 -3.38
CA ALA A 495 4.15 -7.03 -4.39
C ALA A 495 3.25 -7.47 -5.54
N LEU A 496 3.48 -8.68 -6.07
CA LEU A 496 2.65 -9.28 -7.10
C LEU A 496 2.06 -10.59 -6.57
N HIS A 497 0.76 -10.78 -6.77
CA HIS A 497 0.06 -11.99 -6.36
C HIS A 497 -0.75 -12.62 -7.49
N VAL A 498 -0.58 -13.94 -7.66
CA VAL A 498 -1.34 -14.79 -8.56
C VAL A 498 -2.02 -15.85 -7.70
N GLY A 499 -3.26 -15.58 -7.30
CA GLY A 499 -3.97 -16.38 -6.31
C GLY A 499 -5.10 -17.20 -6.92
N SER A 500 -5.03 -18.53 -6.81
CA SER A 500 -6.20 -19.40 -7.01
C SER A 500 -6.90 -19.59 -5.68
N ARG A 501 -7.58 -18.54 -5.21
CA ARG A 501 -8.29 -18.50 -3.92
C ARG A 501 -9.58 -17.66 -4.00
N PHE A 502 -10.29 -17.55 -2.88
CA PHE A 502 -11.50 -16.75 -2.72
C PHE A 502 -12.66 -17.16 -3.64
N GLY A 503 -12.76 -18.46 -3.96
CA GLY A 503 -13.82 -18.98 -4.82
C GLY A 503 -13.76 -18.46 -6.25
N ALA A 504 -12.62 -17.90 -6.69
CA ALA A 504 -12.46 -17.32 -8.01
C ALA A 504 -12.60 -18.38 -9.12
N GLU A 505 -13.05 -17.93 -10.29
CA GLU A 505 -12.94 -18.68 -11.54
C GLU A 505 -11.47 -19.04 -11.81
N PRO A 506 -11.16 -20.23 -12.33
CA PRO A 506 -9.78 -20.65 -12.53
C PRO A 506 -9.05 -19.72 -13.50
N PHE A 507 -7.72 -19.67 -13.39
CA PHE A 507 -6.91 -19.10 -14.46
C PHE A 507 -7.13 -19.91 -15.74
N ALA A 508 -7.36 -19.21 -16.86
CA ALA A 508 -7.47 -19.80 -18.18
C ALA A 508 -6.78 -18.89 -19.21
N GLY A 509 -6.48 -19.46 -20.39
CA GLY A 509 -5.73 -18.74 -21.41
C GLY A 509 -4.36 -18.32 -20.87
N LYS A 510 -4.06 -17.02 -20.94
CA LYS A 510 -2.75 -16.48 -20.57
C LYS A 510 -2.82 -15.41 -19.48
N LEU A 511 -1.88 -15.44 -18.53
CA LEU A 511 -1.60 -14.29 -17.66
C LEU A 511 -0.19 -13.78 -17.96
N ASN A 512 -0.07 -12.52 -18.41
CA ASN A 512 1.23 -11.89 -18.60
C ASN A 512 1.57 -10.99 -17.41
N LEU A 513 2.70 -11.23 -16.76
CA LEU A 513 3.35 -10.33 -15.81
C LEU A 513 4.64 -9.83 -16.46
N THR A 514 4.55 -8.70 -17.17
CA THR A 514 5.62 -8.24 -18.05
C THR A 514 6.26 -6.97 -17.53
N ALA A 515 7.58 -6.94 -17.42
CA ALA A 515 8.31 -5.69 -17.24
C ALA A 515 7.90 -4.93 -15.96
N ASN A 516 7.54 -5.61 -14.88
CA ASN A 516 7.23 -4.99 -13.58
C ASN A 516 8.48 -4.90 -12.71
N THR A 517 8.57 -3.89 -11.85
CA THR A 517 9.61 -3.80 -10.83
C THR A 517 9.00 -3.86 -9.44
N THR A 518 9.47 -4.79 -8.62
CA THR A 518 9.09 -4.87 -7.20
C THR A 518 10.24 -4.42 -6.31
N VAL A 519 9.95 -3.74 -5.21
CA VAL A 519 10.96 -3.17 -4.32
C VAL A 519 10.62 -3.49 -2.87
N ARG A 520 11.58 -4.00 -2.09
CA ARG A 520 11.42 -4.23 -0.63
C ARG A 520 10.17 -5.05 -0.29
N ALA A 521 9.88 -6.02 -1.16
CA ALA A 521 8.70 -6.87 -1.11
C ALA A 521 9.00 -8.26 -0.50
N GLY A 522 8.00 -9.14 -0.52
CA GLY A 522 8.04 -10.46 0.11
C GLY A 522 7.97 -10.32 1.62
N THR A 523 6.78 -10.17 2.18
CA THR A 523 6.60 -9.91 3.61
C THR A 523 6.80 -11.17 4.44
N TYR A 524 6.83 -11.02 5.76
CA TYR A 524 6.64 -12.16 6.65
C TYR A 524 5.14 -12.51 6.71
N GLU A 525 4.80 -13.77 6.48
CA GLU A 525 3.43 -14.28 6.70
C GLU A 525 3.34 -14.76 8.15
N LEU A 526 2.49 -14.09 8.94
CA LEU A 526 2.39 -14.28 10.38
C LEU A 526 1.69 -15.59 10.78
N ASN A 527 0.69 -16.02 10.03
CA ASN A 527 -0.08 -17.24 10.26
C ASN A 527 0.74 -18.51 9.98
N TRP A 528 1.46 -18.53 8.85
CA TRP A 528 2.31 -19.62 8.39
C TRP A 528 3.72 -19.56 8.99
N ASN A 529 4.10 -18.41 9.53
CA ASN A 529 5.40 -18.16 10.15
C ASN A 529 6.56 -18.44 9.16
N ILE A 530 6.44 -17.92 7.93
CA ILE A 530 7.42 -18.03 6.85
C ILE A 530 7.55 -16.73 6.06
N GLY A 531 8.64 -16.60 5.30
CA GLY A 531 8.83 -15.50 4.36
C GLY A 531 8.13 -15.72 3.01
N LEU A 532 7.40 -14.72 2.52
CA LEU A 532 6.77 -14.74 1.20
C LEU A 532 7.75 -14.37 0.07
N GLY A 533 7.29 -14.51 -1.17
CA GLY A 533 7.97 -14.02 -2.36
C GLY A 533 7.56 -12.58 -2.70
N ALA A 534 8.44 -11.80 -3.32
CA ALA A 534 8.03 -10.54 -3.96
C ALA A 534 6.97 -10.78 -5.05
N LEU A 535 7.11 -11.88 -5.79
CA LEU A 535 6.03 -12.54 -6.52
C LEU A 535 5.54 -13.78 -5.74
N TRP A 536 4.25 -13.82 -5.43
CA TRP A 536 3.60 -14.93 -4.73
C TRP A 536 2.53 -15.59 -5.61
N ILE A 537 2.80 -16.84 -6.01
CA ILE A 537 1.86 -17.68 -6.76
C ILE A 537 1.28 -18.73 -5.79
N PHE A 538 -0.03 -18.70 -5.59
CA PHE A 538 -0.68 -19.44 -4.52
C PHE A 538 -1.85 -20.29 -5.03
N ALA A 539 -1.77 -21.60 -4.82
CA ALA A 539 -2.85 -22.54 -5.06
C ALA A 539 -3.55 -22.91 -3.74
N LEU A 540 -4.80 -22.46 -3.57
CA LEU A 540 -5.65 -22.81 -2.43
C LEU A 540 -6.90 -23.59 -2.84
N ASP A 541 -7.65 -23.07 -3.81
CA ASP A 541 -8.96 -23.65 -4.17
C ASP A 541 -8.87 -24.59 -5.38
N LYS A 542 -7.85 -24.42 -6.23
CA LYS A 542 -7.69 -25.11 -7.51
C LYS A 542 -6.20 -25.17 -7.88
N SER A 543 -5.86 -26.10 -8.77
CA SER A 543 -4.54 -26.10 -9.43
C SER A 543 -4.39 -24.88 -10.33
N ILE A 544 -3.15 -24.42 -10.50
CA ILE A 544 -2.79 -23.41 -11.49
C ILE A 544 -2.07 -24.13 -12.62
N ASP A 545 -2.68 -24.20 -13.80
CA ASP A 545 -2.13 -24.83 -14.99
C ASP A 545 -2.34 -24.07 -16.31
N ALA A 546 -2.79 -22.81 -16.20
CA ALA A 546 -2.81 -21.86 -17.31
C ALA A 546 -1.39 -21.41 -17.71
N ASP A 547 -1.29 -20.70 -18.83
CA ASP A 547 -0.02 -20.13 -19.32
C ASP A 547 0.31 -18.83 -18.57
N ILE A 548 1.05 -18.97 -17.45
CA ILE A 548 1.51 -17.84 -16.64
C ILE A 548 2.92 -17.44 -17.11
N ARG A 549 3.05 -16.26 -17.73
CA ARG A 549 4.32 -15.76 -18.25
C ARG A 549 4.81 -14.56 -17.46
N VAL A 550 5.97 -14.71 -16.83
CA VAL A 550 6.68 -13.67 -16.09
C VAL A 550 7.89 -13.28 -16.93
N THR A 551 7.91 -12.07 -17.50
CA THR A 551 8.94 -11.69 -18.48
C THR A 551 9.47 -10.29 -18.23
N GLY A 552 10.79 -10.11 -18.11
CA GLY A 552 11.38 -8.78 -17.97
C GLY A 552 11.18 -8.13 -16.60
N ASN A 553 10.73 -8.88 -15.59
CA ASN A 553 10.48 -8.34 -14.26
C ASN A 553 11.77 -8.21 -13.45
N ASN A 554 11.85 -7.15 -12.64
CA ASN A 554 12.95 -6.89 -11.73
C ASN A 554 12.49 -7.03 -10.27
N PHE A 555 13.24 -7.77 -9.47
CA PHE A 555 13.01 -7.94 -8.04
C PHE A 555 14.17 -7.30 -7.28
N LEU A 556 13.90 -6.18 -6.63
CA LEU A 556 14.91 -5.37 -5.95
C LEU A 556 14.72 -5.45 -4.43
N ASP A 557 15.78 -5.82 -3.71
CA ASP A 557 15.82 -5.78 -2.24
C ASP A 557 14.68 -6.57 -1.57
N SER A 558 14.40 -7.79 -2.04
CA SER A 558 13.33 -8.62 -1.48
C SER A 558 13.67 -9.04 -0.05
N THR A 559 12.73 -8.92 0.90
CA THR A 559 12.97 -9.21 2.33
C THR A 559 13.24 -10.68 2.56
N TYR A 560 12.47 -11.55 1.90
CA TYR A 560 12.67 -13.00 1.93
C TYR A 560 12.99 -13.51 0.53
N ASN A 561 12.00 -14.07 -0.17
CA ASN A 561 12.21 -14.67 -1.48
C ASN A 561 11.89 -13.67 -2.60
N ALA A 562 12.54 -13.79 -3.75
CA ALA A 562 12.11 -13.04 -4.94
C ALA A 562 10.82 -13.65 -5.51
N ILE A 563 10.78 -14.98 -5.65
CA ILE A 563 9.66 -15.73 -6.19
C ILE A 563 9.26 -16.84 -5.21
N MET A 564 7.96 -16.97 -4.96
CA MET A 564 7.39 -18.08 -4.18
C MET A 564 6.22 -18.71 -4.93
N LEU A 565 6.25 -20.04 -5.05
CA LEU A 565 5.12 -20.85 -5.49
C LEU A 565 4.74 -21.78 -4.35
N VAL A 566 3.48 -21.76 -3.93
CA VAL A 566 3.02 -22.51 -2.76
C VAL A 566 1.60 -23.02 -2.93
N SER A 567 1.36 -24.23 -2.44
CA SER A 567 0.02 -24.74 -2.18
C SER A 567 -0.22 -24.71 -0.67
N ASP A 568 -1.45 -24.38 -0.25
CA ASP A 568 -1.76 -24.38 1.18
C ASP A 568 -1.60 -25.78 1.78
N TRP A 569 -1.16 -25.86 3.03
CA TRP A 569 -0.83 -27.13 3.69
C TRP A 569 -2.00 -28.12 3.67
N ALA A 570 -3.23 -27.66 3.89
CA ALA A 570 -4.42 -28.53 3.95
C ALA A 570 -4.75 -29.20 2.60
N VAL A 571 -4.24 -28.65 1.50
CA VAL A 571 -4.53 -29.05 0.12
C VAL A 571 -3.26 -29.31 -0.70
N LYS A 572 -2.09 -29.40 -0.05
CA LYS A 572 -0.77 -29.50 -0.69
C LYS A 572 -0.61 -30.67 -1.65
N ASP A 573 -1.38 -31.74 -1.45
CA ASP A 573 -1.39 -32.95 -2.28
C ASP A 573 -2.57 -32.98 -3.28
N GLN A 574 -3.49 -32.00 -3.21
CA GLN A 574 -4.65 -31.89 -4.09
C GLN A 574 -4.39 -30.98 -5.29
N TYR A 575 -3.62 -29.91 -5.08
CA TYR A 575 -3.39 -28.88 -6.08
C TYR A 575 -1.91 -28.75 -6.45
N VAL A 576 -1.69 -28.59 -7.75
CA VAL A 576 -0.36 -28.43 -8.33
C VAL A 576 -0.23 -27.06 -8.98
N ILE A 577 1.00 -26.57 -9.09
CA ILE A 577 1.33 -25.37 -9.85
C ILE A 577 2.25 -25.75 -11.01
N LYS A 578 1.71 -25.65 -12.23
CA LYS A 578 2.43 -25.91 -13.50
C LYS A 578 2.08 -24.82 -14.52
N GLY A 579 2.77 -24.79 -15.65
CA GLY A 579 2.52 -23.78 -16.70
C GLY A 579 3.06 -22.38 -16.40
N VAL A 580 4.04 -22.29 -15.48
CA VAL A 580 4.69 -21.02 -15.12
C VAL A 580 6.03 -20.91 -15.83
N HIS A 581 6.23 -19.78 -16.51
CA HIS A 581 7.39 -19.52 -17.35
C HIS A 581 8.05 -18.19 -16.95
N PHE A 582 9.31 -18.26 -16.52
CA PHE A 582 10.14 -17.11 -16.16
C PHE A 582 11.15 -16.83 -17.26
N LYS A 583 11.21 -15.58 -17.72
CA LYS A 583 12.12 -15.14 -18.76
C LYS A 583 12.66 -13.73 -18.54
N ASP A 584 13.94 -13.49 -18.83
CA ASP A 584 14.56 -12.15 -18.78
C ASP A 584 14.36 -11.46 -17.41
N ILE A 585 14.57 -12.20 -16.33
CA ILE A 585 14.32 -11.74 -14.96
C ILE A 585 15.62 -11.22 -14.35
N LYS A 586 15.54 -10.14 -13.56
CA LYS A 586 16.66 -9.64 -12.76
C LYS A 586 16.31 -9.65 -11.28
N VAL A 587 17.11 -10.33 -10.48
CA VAL A 587 17.02 -10.30 -9.02
C VAL A 587 18.26 -9.60 -8.46
N ASP A 588 18.08 -8.41 -7.90
CA ASP A 588 19.13 -7.67 -7.22
C ASP A 588 18.80 -7.59 -5.73
N GLY A 589 19.29 -8.59 -4.99
CA GLY A 589 19.06 -8.70 -3.56
C GLY A 589 17.79 -9.47 -3.20
N THR A 590 17.97 -10.59 -2.52
CA THR A 590 16.89 -11.33 -1.87
C THR A 590 17.39 -11.92 -0.56
N GLY A 591 16.64 -11.68 0.52
CA GLY A 591 17.07 -12.03 1.86
C GLY A 591 17.27 -13.53 2.08
N THR A 592 16.56 -14.36 1.32
CA THR A 592 16.68 -15.82 1.32
C THR A 592 16.98 -16.34 -0.09
N SER A 593 15.98 -16.81 -0.83
CA SER A 593 16.18 -17.54 -2.09
C SER A 593 15.62 -16.76 -3.27
N VAL A 594 16.18 -16.97 -4.45
CA VAL A 594 15.55 -16.50 -5.70
C VAL A 594 14.20 -17.18 -5.87
N LEU A 595 14.16 -18.49 -5.63
CA LEU A 595 12.95 -19.31 -5.75
C LEU A 595 12.69 -20.09 -4.46
N SER A 596 11.49 -19.96 -3.91
CA SER A 596 10.92 -20.88 -2.91
C SER A 596 9.78 -21.68 -3.54
N ALA A 597 10.00 -22.97 -3.79
CA ALA A 597 9.01 -23.89 -4.34
C ALA A 597 8.44 -24.80 -3.25
N ARG A 598 7.18 -24.57 -2.87
CA ARG A 598 6.41 -25.26 -1.82
C ARG A 598 5.09 -25.79 -2.35
N ALA A 599 5.15 -26.37 -3.54
CA ALA A 599 4.03 -27.02 -4.23
C ALA A 599 4.58 -28.14 -5.11
N ALA A 600 3.76 -29.12 -5.49
CA ALA A 600 4.08 -30.01 -6.61
C ALA A 600 3.86 -29.31 -7.97
N GLY A 601 4.56 -29.77 -9.00
CA GLY A 601 4.43 -29.28 -10.37
C GLY A 601 5.77 -28.88 -10.99
N GLY A 602 5.88 -27.67 -11.54
CA GLY A 602 7.15 -27.19 -12.08
C GLY A 602 7.08 -25.89 -12.87
N ALA A 603 8.26 -25.32 -13.16
CA ALA A 603 8.43 -24.07 -13.88
C ALA A 603 9.66 -24.08 -14.79
N THR A 604 9.65 -23.21 -15.81
CA THR A 604 10.79 -23.01 -16.72
C THR A 604 11.50 -21.68 -16.45
N PHE A 605 12.82 -21.64 -16.61
CA PHE A 605 13.64 -20.45 -16.37
C PHE A 605 14.58 -20.22 -17.56
N GLU A 606 14.45 -19.07 -18.21
CA GLU A 606 15.28 -18.63 -19.34
C GLU A 606 15.85 -17.24 -19.02
N ASN A 607 17.17 -17.05 -19.06
CA ASN A 607 17.79 -15.74 -18.85
C ASN A 607 17.35 -15.04 -17.54
N VAL A 608 17.37 -15.77 -16.43
CA VAL A 608 17.15 -15.21 -15.09
C VAL A 608 18.50 -14.97 -14.44
N ASP A 609 18.80 -13.71 -14.20
CA ASP A 609 20.05 -13.30 -13.58
C ASP A 609 19.80 -12.88 -12.12
N ALA A 610 20.64 -13.37 -11.21
CA ALA A 610 20.53 -13.05 -9.79
C ALA A 610 21.87 -12.63 -9.19
N ARG A 611 21.85 -11.65 -8.31
CA ARG A 611 22.98 -11.30 -7.45
C ARG A 611 22.50 -11.01 -6.03
N ASN A 612 23.42 -11.04 -5.07
CA ASN A 612 23.14 -10.72 -3.67
C ASN A 612 22.06 -11.64 -3.05
N VAL A 613 22.19 -12.95 -3.26
CA VAL A 613 21.26 -13.97 -2.73
C VAL A 613 21.68 -14.39 -1.32
N GLY A 614 20.78 -14.27 -0.35
CA GLY A 614 21.08 -14.50 1.06
C GLY A 614 21.18 -15.96 1.51
N ALA A 615 20.58 -16.89 0.76
CA ALA A 615 20.55 -18.33 1.04
C ALA A 615 20.80 -19.15 -0.24
N VAL A 616 20.46 -20.44 -0.20
CA VAL A 616 20.47 -21.29 -1.41
C VAL A 616 19.56 -20.68 -2.48
N GLY A 617 20.03 -20.63 -3.73
CA GLY A 617 19.31 -19.97 -4.83
C GLY A 617 17.89 -20.52 -5.04
N VAL A 618 17.73 -21.83 -4.88
CA VAL A 618 16.43 -22.50 -4.90
C VAL A 618 16.20 -23.23 -3.58
N ASN A 619 15.14 -22.86 -2.87
CA ASN A 619 14.57 -23.60 -1.74
C ASN A 619 13.41 -24.48 -2.25
N ASN A 620 13.68 -25.76 -2.52
CA ASN A 620 12.73 -26.68 -3.12
C ASN A 620 12.21 -27.70 -2.10
N CYS A 621 10.99 -27.47 -1.62
CA CYS A 621 10.27 -28.32 -0.68
C CYS A 621 9.23 -29.24 -1.35
N GLY A 622 8.86 -28.97 -2.60
CA GLY A 622 7.80 -29.72 -3.29
C GLY A 622 6.49 -29.67 -2.50
N SER A 623 5.77 -30.79 -2.46
CA SER A 623 4.59 -30.96 -1.59
C SER A 623 4.94 -31.53 -0.22
N PHE A 624 6.21 -31.39 0.21
CA PHE A 624 6.73 -31.86 1.50
C PHE A 624 6.64 -33.37 1.72
N ASN A 625 6.54 -34.20 0.66
CA ASN A 625 6.58 -35.66 0.81
C ASN A 625 8.01 -36.24 0.71
N PHE A 626 8.96 -35.44 0.20
CA PHE A 626 10.40 -35.78 0.12
C PHE A 626 10.70 -37.18 -0.45
N PRO A 627 10.16 -37.55 -1.64
CA PRO A 627 10.39 -38.87 -2.18
C PRO A 627 11.87 -39.05 -2.59
N SER A 628 12.33 -40.30 -2.65
CA SER A 628 13.71 -40.62 -3.04
C SER A 628 14.05 -40.21 -4.48
N THR A 629 13.06 -39.86 -5.28
CA THR A 629 13.18 -39.36 -6.65
C THR A 629 13.41 -37.84 -6.74
N GLY A 630 13.57 -37.16 -5.61
CA GLY A 630 13.70 -35.69 -5.55
C GLY A 630 12.36 -34.99 -5.31
N SER A 631 12.37 -33.67 -5.26
CA SER A 631 11.18 -32.84 -5.05
C SER A 631 10.11 -33.09 -6.11
N GLU A 632 8.85 -32.97 -5.71
CA GLU A 632 7.69 -32.99 -6.60
C GLU A 632 7.56 -31.73 -7.47
N PHE A 633 8.44 -30.74 -7.28
CA PHE A 633 8.55 -29.55 -8.13
C PHE A 633 9.78 -29.63 -9.04
N ALA A 634 9.52 -29.68 -10.35
CA ALA A 634 10.55 -29.71 -11.38
C ALA A 634 10.98 -28.30 -11.82
N LEU A 635 12.29 -28.12 -11.95
CA LEU A 635 12.99 -26.95 -12.45
C LEU A 635 13.50 -27.27 -13.85
N THR A 636 13.08 -26.48 -14.83
CA THR A 636 13.56 -26.63 -16.22
C THR A 636 14.39 -25.42 -16.60
N ASP A 637 15.70 -25.63 -16.74
CA ASP A 637 16.65 -24.63 -17.23
C ASP A 637 16.60 -24.58 -18.77
N LEU A 638 16.20 -23.44 -19.33
CA LEU A 638 16.15 -23.17 -20.77
C LEU A 638 17.40 -22.41 -21.27
N GLY A 639 18.37 -22.15 -20.39
CA GLY A 639 19.63 -21.48 -20.68
C GLY A 639 19.63 -19.99 -20.35
N GLY A 640 20.85 -19.44 -20.20
CA GLY A 640 21.08 -18.01 -19.92
C GLY A 640 20.94 -17.60 -18.46
N ASN A 641 20.64 -18.52 -17.54
CA ASN A 641 20.54 -18.19 -16.12
C ASN A 641 21.94 -17.92 -15.51
N ASP A 642 22.14 -16.76 -14.90
CA ASP A 642 23.44 -16.32 -14.32
C ASP A 642 23.34 -15.97 -12.83
N GLY A 643 24.45 -16.07 -12.10
CA GLY A 643 24.55 -15.77 -10.67
C GLY A 643 24.49 -16.98 -9.74
N ASP A 644 24.77 -18.18 -10.27
CA ASP A 644 24.83 -19.46 -9.55
C ASP A 644 23.55 -19.87 -8.78
N TRP A 645 22.44 -19.13 -8.94
CA TRP A 645 21.20 -19.38 -8.22
C TRP A 645 20.49 -20.67 -8.69
N LEU A 646 20.67 -21.05 -9.97
CA LEU A 646 20.15 -22.28 -10.58
C LEU A 646 21.29 -23.20 -11.04
N ALA A 647 22.21 -23.51 -10.13
CA ALA A 647 23.35 -24.39 -10.40
C ALA A 647 22.93 -25.83 -10.83
N PRO A 648 23.73 -26.54 -11.65
CA PRO A 648 23.37 -27.86 -12.19
C PRO A 648 22.98 -28.92 -11.16
N TRP A 649 23.52 -28.86 -9.93
CA TRP A 649 23.20 -29.80 -8.86
C TRP A 649 21.80 -29.61 -8.28
N LEU A 650 21.14 -28.48 -8.55
CA LEU A 650 19.74 -28.23 -8.17
C LEU A 650 18.75 -28.90 -9.14
N LEU A 651 19.21 -29.26 -10.34
CA LEU A 651 18.37 -29.75 -11.42
C LEU A 651 18.24 -31.28 -11.42
N PRO A 652 17.10 -31.82 -11.90
CA PRO A 652 15.89 -31.08 -12.24
C PRO A 652 15.03 -30.75 -11.01
N ASN A 653 15.27 -31.37 -9.86
CA ASN A 653 14.34 -31.32 -8.73
C ASN A 653 15.01 -31.68 -7.39
N THR A 654 16.25 -31.25 -7.15
CA THR A 654 16.93 -31.54 -5.88
C THR A 654 16.15 -30.94 -4.70
N ILE A 655 15.98 -31.73 -3.63
CA ILE A 655 15.37 -31.26 -2.39
C ILE A 655 16.40 -30.41 -1.64
N THR A 656 16.07 -29.14 -1.42
CA THR A 656 16.88 -28.17 -0.68
C THR A 656 16.08 -27.49 0.43
N CYS A 657 14.97 -28.13 0.83
CA CYS A 657 13.97 -27.54 1.72
C CYS A 657 14.57 -27.06 3.03
N ASP A 658 14.52 -25.75 3.24
CA ASP A 658 14.65 -25.09 4.52
C ASP A 658 13.35 -24.36 4.79
N ASP A 659 12.66 -24.73 5.86
CA ASP A 659 11.36 -24.13 6.19
C ASP A 659 11.52 -22.65 6.54
N ARG A 660 12.63 -22.27 7.21
CA ARG A 660 12.86 -20.93 7.77
C ARG A 660 14.34 -20.56 7.66
N PRO A 661 14.87 -20.41 6.42
CA PRO A 661 16.25 -20.01 6.23
C PRO A 661 16.50 -18.66 6.90
N ALA A 662 17.69 -18.51 7.47
CA ALA A 662 18.11 -17.24 8.05
C ALA A 662 18.07 -16.15 6.97
N VAL A 663 17.48 -15.00 7.32
CA VAL A 663 17.40 -13.87 6.41
C VAL A 663 18.70 -13.08 6.45
N VAL A 664 19.31 -12.87 5.28
CA VAL A 664 20.49 -12.01 5.12
C VAL A 664 20.07 -10.77 4.35
N PRO A 665 19.93 -9.59 4.99
CA PRO A 665 19.55 -8.37 4.29
C PRO A 665 20.49 -8.08 3.11
N PRO A 666 19.96 -7.91 1.88
CA PRO A 666 20.81 -7.60 0.75
C PRO A 666 21.36 -6.16 0.83
N PRO A 667 22.46 -5.84 0.13
CA PRO A 667 22.88 -4.45 -0.07
C PRO A 667 21.82 -3.67 -0.86
N ALA A 668 21.97 -2.34 -0.89
CA ALA A 668 21.11 -1.49 -1.71
C ALA A 668 21.22 -1.90 -3.20
N PRO A 669 20.10 -1.93 -3.95
CA PRO A 669 20.12 -2.27 -5.37
C PRO A 669 20.94 -1.26 -6.20
N GLU A 670 21.54 -1.76 -7.27
CA GLU A 670 22.35 -0.98 -8.21
C GLU A 670 21.89 -1.20 -9.65
N THR A 671 22.35 -0.38 -10.59
CA THR A 671 22.09 -0.61 -12.01
C THR A 671 22.66 -1.96 -12.46
N TRP A 672 21.98 -2.61 -13.40
CA TRP A 672 22.38 -3.92 -13.94
C TRP A 672 23.48 -3.80 -14.98
#